data_AF-H2L989-F1
#
_entry.id   AF-H2L989-F1
#
_cell.length_a   1.000
_cell.length_b   1.000
_cell.length_c   1.000
_cell.angle_alpha   90.00
_cell.angle_beta   90.00
_cell.angle_gamma   90.00
#
_symmetry.space_group_name_H-M   'P 1'
#
loop_
_entity.id
_entity.type
_entity.pdbx_description
1 polymer ?
#
loop_
_entity_poly.entity_id
_entity_poly.type
_entity_poly.pdbx_seq_one_letter_code
_entity_poly.pdbx_strand_id
1 'polypeptide(L)'
;SSQADMQHLGVFISRTLGNRCATDCRLKLTVLSEDRLQMKWKEADAPVQGYKVRVRPISDEPQPELMLTTTRGRATVAGLDSRQEYSLQVFVLNGTMEKLLAKRRFTSKAGSREERKKMLPGGSGSGDLDESTDGSPVYFCSHVSHFEGTSPRKPFECSSDAAADIVLLVDGSWSIGRTNFRRVRDFLEALMTPFRIGPDHIQISLTQYSGDPRTEWDLGTFSNKEQLLEGVRNFRYKGGNTFTGQALLHVMEKNLKTEAGARLDTPIFLLLLTDGKSQDDAITAADRLKNAGVEIIAVGVKNADEAELRQMASEPVDLNVYNVNDFPLLSKLVSRLVHILCARIEDHGPQATVDPALQFPSPADLRFSQLGSREVKLHWTNPAKPVQQYRVVYHSTEGPSPQEVVLPGSESTVLLDGLSAQTLYHVSIFPVYSNSVGLALRGTVTTLPLAMPADLAVSPSSYSSLRVSWSPAAGATQYMILYSALSDGEPDDRGFNRFLFFLQMEVSGLNSVLVQNLSSLSRYLVSVQSHYPQGLSASLTSNVTTLKVPSPSDLRVTNYSGSEITVRWEAAADDVVLYLIKWISLSGGDLRQVGGISVKGPPGAILEGIEDDKEYQISLSALYADGAQSEAVATRYSTCDQSPSVLCLVSEETPVSMRVSWEPPNAHVLQYRVSYTALSGADSQDSTVGGRHSVVLKSLQPDTRYSILVSTEYRSREGGSDSAQGKTSESKIKTLGKERPDDPTCFDMMEAFGLTQSAHSSVEGVAAEPFVFSALPTYTLYKDVQLTQSTKFIHPAGFSPEHTISIAFRLLQDSPKEPFALWQLTDDDFQPKMGLVIDPSTKHLQYFSLDYRGEVQQLTFDQPQVHRLFYGSFHKVHLSVGQVSVSLSVDCQRVGERPARPMGSLPTDGFEMLGKLVKTRGPNSGSASFQLQSFEIICNTTWASEDTCCDLPAVRDEESCPPHAYTCTCSLDSPGAPGDPGPIVSTQPVHMRFMFPAPQGKPGPRGEKGEKGELGQKISQKPAPVEEPVGPPGEPGIPGPRGPPGARGSQGNVGPRGRPGRPGYPGEQGTAFSVGWFCLTFNNSLKCLS
;
A
#
# COMPACT_ATOMS: atom_id res chain seq x y z
N SER A 1 -1.29 49.37 -15.05
CA SER A 1 -2.59 49.43 -15.75
C SER A 1 -3.39 48.19 -15.41
N SER A 2 -4.58 48.43 -14.84
CA SER A 2 -5.75 47.55 -14.71
C SER A 2 -5.55 46.03 -14.50
N GLN A 3 -5.74 45.58 -13.27
CA GLN A 3 -6.34 44.28 -12.99
C GLN A 3 -7.67 44.53 -12.26
N ALA A 4 -8.76 44.15 -12.92
CA ALA A 4 -10.13 44.47 -12.56
C ALA A 4 -10.76 43.39 -11.66
N ASP A 5 -11.72 43.85 -10.86
CA ASP A 5 -12.56 43.13 -9.89
C ASP A 5 -13.11 41.77 -10.36
N MET A 6 -13.10 40.77 -9.47
CA MET A 6 -14.01 39.62 -9.54
C MET A 6 -14.84 39.54 -8.25
N GLN A 7 -16.14 39.84 -8.38
CA GLN A 7 -17.13 39.95 -7.31
C GLN A 7 -17.72 38.58 -6.95
N HIS A 8 -17.84 38.29 -5.64
CA HIS A 8 -18.59 37.14 -5.12
C HIS A 8 -20.10 37.26 -5.42
N LEU A 9 -20.65 36.31 -6.20
CA LEU A 9 -22.09 36.04 -6.26
C LEU A 9 -22.48 35.12 -5.09
N GLY A 10 -23.43 35.56 -4.26
CA GLY A 10 -24.03 34.75 -3.20
C GLY A 10 -25.50 34.45 -3.51
N VAL A 11 -25.91 33.20 -3.35
CA VAL A 11 -27.31 32.76 -3.49
C VAL A 11 -28.05 32.96 -2.16
N PHE A 12 -29.27 33.49 -2.21
CA PHE A 12 -30.12 33.73 -1.03
C PHE A 12 -31.54 33.15 -1.22
N ILE A 13 -32.17 32.74 -0.12
CA ILE A 13 -33.59 32.34 -0.10
C ILE A 13 -34.43 33.62 -0.12
N SER A 14 -35.12 33.91 -1.22
CA SER A 14 -35.70 35.23 -1.47
C SER A 14 -37.11 35.43 -0.89
N ARG A 15 -37.83 34.36 -0.51
CA ARG A 15 -39.17 34.49 0.09
C ARG A 15 -39.54 33.25 0.92
N THR A 16 -40.01 33.45 2.15
CA THR A 16 -40.65 32.40 2.96
C THR A 16 -42.12 32.79 3.19
N LEU A 17 -43.03 32.18 2.42
CA LEU A 17 -44.46 32.45 2.51
C LEU A 17 -45.15 31.38 3.37
N GLY A 18 -45.58 31.78 4.56
CA GLY A 18 -46.56 31.05 5.40
C GLY A 18 -46.03 29.85 6.16
N ASN A 19 -45.94 29.97 7.50
CA ASN A 19 -45.87 28.84 8.42
C ASN A 19 -47.31 28.36 8.72
N ARG A 20 -47.62 27.09 8.47
CA ARG A 20 -48.64 26.38 9.26
C ARG A 20 -47.89 25.28 10.02
N CYS A 21 -47.41 25.62 11.22
CA CYS A 21 -46.87 24.64 12.15
C CYS A 21 -47.99 24.19 13.08
N ALA A 22 -48.19 22.87 13.19
CA ALA A 22 -48.80 22.32 14.41
C ALA A 22 -47.71 22.36 15.49
N THR A 23 -47.94 23.18 16.52
CA THR A 23 -47.22 23.31 17.81
C THR A 23 -45.76 22.80 17.88
N ASP A 24 -44.84 23.74 18.13
CA ASP A 24 -43.42 23.57 18.51
C ASP A 24 -42.42 23.02 17.46
N CYS A 25 -42.43 23.55 16.23
CA CYS A 25 -41.45 23.19 15.19
C CYS A 25 -40.61 24.37 14.68
N ARG A 26 -39.30 24.38 15.01
CA ARG A 26 -38.29 25.29 14.41
C ARG A 26 -37.62 24.63 13.20
N LEU A 27 -38.10 24.90 11.98
CA LEU A 27 -37.46 24.46 10.73
C LEU A 27 -36.48 25.52 10.20
N LYS A 28 -35.18 25.24 10.24
CA LYS A 28 -34.10 26.08 9.71
C LYS A 28 -33.64 25.58 8.34
N LEU A 29 -33.59 26.47 7.35
CA LEU A 29 -33.05 26.22 6.02
C LEU A 29 -31.68 26.87 5.90
N THR A 30 -30.72 26.19 5.28
CA THR A 30 -29.36 26.68 5.06
C THR A 30 -28.94 26.31 3.65
N VAL A 31 -28.69 27.32 2.82
CA VAL A 31 -28.20 27.13 1.45
C VAL A 31 -26.75 26.69 1.54
N LEU A 32 -26.42 25.54 0.96
CA LEU A 32 -25.06 25.01 0.92
C LEU A 32 -24.36 25.34 -0.42
N SER A 33 -25.09 25.28 -1.53
CA SER A 33 -24.67 25.69 -2.89
C SER A 33 -25.90 26.08 -3.73
N GLU A 34 -25.72 26.52 -4.99
CA GLU A 34 -26.82 26.99 -5.87
C GLU A 34 -27.95 25.95 -6.05
N ASP A 35 -27.60 24.67 -5.97
CA ASP A 35 -28.46 23.50 -6.18
C ASP A 35 -28.71 22.68 -4.90
N ARG A 36 -28.09 23.03 -3.76
CA ARG A 36 -28.15 22.25 -2.50
C ARG A 36 -28.68 23.05 -1.33
N LEU A 37 -29.71 22.51 -0.70
CA LEU A 37 -30.37 23.08 0.48
C LEU A 37 -30.36 22.09 1.65
N GLN A 38 -29.77 22.50 2.77
CA GLN A 38 -29.87 21.79 4.03
C GLN A 38 -31.05 22.29 4.85
N MET A 39 -31.77 21.36 5.47
CA MET A 39 -32.90 21.61 6.34
C MET A 39 -32.68 20.91 7.68
N LYS A 40 -32.95 21.63 8.78
CA LYS A 40 -32.85 21.13 10.16
C LYS A 40 -34.13 21.46 10.91
N TRP A 41 -34.66 20.53 11.68
CA TRP A 41 -35.82 20.73 12.56
C TRP A 41 -35.56 20.12 13.94
N LYS A 42 -36.32 20.57 14.94
CA LYS A 42 -36.33 19.95 16.26
C LYS A 42 -36.96 18.55 16.13
N GLU A 43 -36.28 17.53 16.65
CA GLU A 43 -36.81 16.17 16.67
C GLU A 43 -38.05 16.08 17.56
N ALA A 44 -38.98 15.18 17.25
CA ALA A 44 -40.18 14.97 18.03
C ALA A 44 -39.82 14.44 19.43
N ASP A 45 -40.47 14.96 20.47
CA ASP A 45 -40.19 14.58 21.88
C ASP A 45 -40.64 13.14 22.22
N ALA A 46 -41.25 12.40 21.26
CA ALA A 46 -41.68 11.01 21.39
C ALA A 46 -40.90 10.08 20.44
N PRO A 47 -40.74 8.77 20.76
CA PRO A 47 -40.04 7.82 19.90
C PRO A 47 -40.75 7.66 18.56
N VAL A 48 -40.06 7.94 17.46
CA VAL A 48 -40.56 7.89 16.08
C VAL A 48 -39.69 6.97 15.24
N GLN A 49 -40.27 6.32 14.22
CA GLN A 49 -39.54 5.41 13.34
C GLN A 49 -38.67 6.14 12.31
N GLY A 50 -38.95 7.43 12.09
CA GLY A 50 -38.16 8.32 11.26
C GLY A 50 -38.96 9.52 10.78
N TYR A 51 -38.36 10.29 9.88
CA TYR A 51 -38.95 11.45 9.22
C TYR A 51 -38.92 11.25 7.72
N LYS A 52 -39.97 11.74 7.06
CA LYS A 52 -40.11 11.75 5.61
C LYS A 52 -40.17 13.19 5.13
N VAL A 53 -39.20 13.58 4.30
CA VAL A 53 -39.10 14.90 3.69
C VAL A 53 -39.57 14.79 2.25
N ARG A 54 -40.56 15.60 1.87
CA ARG A 54 -41.08 15.72 0.51
C ARG A 54 -40.80 17.13 0.00
N VAL A 55 -40.08 17.24 -1.12
CA VAL A 55 -39.84 18.49 -1.83
C VAL A 55 -40.42 18.36 -3.24
N ARG A 56 -41.35 19.26 -3.57
CA ARG A 56 -41.99 19.30 -4.89
C ARG A 56 -41.87 20.69 -5.50
N PRO A 57 -41.53 20.83 -6.79
CA PRO A 57 -41.69 22.09 -7.50
C PRO A 57 -43.18 22.47 -7.57
N ILE A 58 -43.46 23.77 -7.52
CA ILE A 58 -44.80 24.33 -7.68
C ILE A 58 -44.90 24.76 -9.14
N SER A 59 -45.57 23.91 -9.93
CA SER A 59 -45.89 24.12 -11.35
C SER A 59 -47.31 23.59 -11.60
N ASP A 60 -47.96 24.05 -12.67
CA ASP A 60 -49.27 23.56 -13.11
C ASP A 60 -49.18 22.15 -13.76
N GLU A 61 -47.96 21.69 -14.07
CA GLU A 61 -47.67 20.33 -14.58
C GLU A 61 -47.14 19.38 -13.48
N PRO A 62 -47.54 18.09 -13.47
CA PRO A 62 -47.05 17.10 -12.51
C PRO A 62 -45.58 16.75 -12.77
N GLN A 63 -44.68 17.27 -11.93
CA GLN A 63 -43.24 17.02 -11.97
C GLN A 63 -42.80 16.00 -10.88
N PRO A 64 -41.64 15.33 -11.06
CA PRO A 64 -41.15 14.34 -10.11
C PRO A 64 -40.92 14.94 -8.70
N GLU A 65 -41.44 14.26 -7.67
CA GLU A 65 -41.26 14.66 -6.27
C GLU A 65 -39.98 14.04 -5.68
N LEU A 66 -39.21 14.85 -4.95
CA LEU A 66 -38.05 14.35 -4.23
C LEU A 66 -38.46 13.93 -2.81
N MET A 67 -38.23 12.66 -2.51
CA MET A 67 -38.59 12.05 -1.22
C MET A 67 -37.35 11.52 -0.53
N LEU A 68 -37.13 11.96 0.72
CA LEU A 68 -36.01 11.53 1.55
C LEU A 68 -36.54 11.00 2.88
N THR A 69 -36.07 9.84 3.32
CA THR A 69 -36.33 9.32 4.66
C THR A 69 -35.07 9.46 5.51
N THR A 70 -35.21 10.01 6.72
CA THR A 70 -34.10 10.22 7.66
C THR A 70 -34.53 9.89 9.08
N THR A 71 -33.65 9.30 9.88
CA THR A 71 -33.91 9.04 11.30
C THR A 71 -33.54 10.22 12.20
N ARG A 72 -32.88 11.26 11.65
CA ARG A 72 -32.42 12.45 12.37
C ARG A 72 -33.21 13.69 11.94
N GLY A 73 -33.26 14.72 12.78
CA GLY A 73 -33.91 16.03 12.54
C GLY A 73 -33.22 16.91 11.49
N ARG A 74 -32.65 16.32 10.44
CA ARG A 74 -31.92 17.00 9.37
C ARG A 74 -31.99 16.21 8.07
N ALA A 75 -32.12 16.94 6.95
CA ALA A 75 -31.96 16.40 5.60
C ALA A 75 -31.26 17.43 4.68
N THR A 76 -30.65 16.95 3.61
CA THR A 76 -30.09 17.81 2.56
C THR A 76 -30.67 17.37 1.22
N VAL A 77 -31.10 18.34 0.43
CA VAL A 77 -31.67 18.13 -0.90
C VAL A 77 -30.72 18.74 -1.92
N ALA A 78 -30.44 18.03 -3.01
CA ALA A 78 -29.59 18.45 -4.12
C ALA A 78 -30.38 18.46 -5.44
N GLY A 79 -29.91 19.20 -6.45
CA GLY A 79 -30.55 19.29 -7.76
C GLY A 79 -31.73 20.26 -7.84
N LEU A 80 -31.75 21.31 -7.00
CA LEU A 80 -32.80 22.34 -7.02
C LEU A 80 -32.51 23.41 -8.09
N ASP A 81 -33.49 23.70 -8.95
CA ASP A 81 -33.41 24.81 -9.92
C ASP A 81 -33.60 26.18 -9.23
N SER A 82 -32.65 27.10 -9.44
CA SER A 82 -32.67 28.47 -8.92
C SER A 82 -33.83 29.35 -9.44
N ARG A 83 -34.53 28.92 -10.49
CA ARG A 83 -35.62 29.68 -11.10
C ARG A 83 -37.01 29.21 -10.67
N GLN A 84 -37.12 28.09 -9.96
CA GLN A 84 -38.38 27.44 -9.64
C GLN A 84 -38.75 27.58 -8.15
N GLU A 85 -40.06 27.67 -7.85
CA GLU A 85 -40.54 27.68 -6.46
C GLU A 85 -40.82 26.26 -6.00
N TYR A 86 -40.39 25.91 -4.78
CA TYR A 86 -40.55 24.57 -4.21
C TYR A 86 -41.43 24.60 -2.96
N SER A 87 -42.24 23.56 -2.78
CA SER A 87 -42.98 23.25 -1.57
C SER A 87 -42.29 22.11 -0.82
N LEU A 88 -41.84 22.39 0.39
CA LEU A 88 -41.24 21.47 1.33
C LEU A 88 -42.27 21.00 2.36
N GLN A 89 -42.33 19.70 2.62
CA GLN A 89 -43.10 19.09 3.71
C GLN A 89 -42.22 18.09 4.46
N VAL A 90 -42.26 18.15 5.79
CA VAL A 90 -41.61 17.19 6.68
C VAL A 90 -42.71 16.45 7.42
N PHE A 91 -42.70 15.13 7.38
CA PHE A 91 -43.62 14.24 8.07
C PHE A 91 -42.86 13.42 9.11
N VAL A 92 -43.50 13.14 10.23
CA VAL A 92 -43.08 12.12 11.19
C VAL A 92 -43.72 10.79 10.78
N LEU A 93 -42.93 9.73 10.78
CA LEU A 93 -43.37 8.36 10.52
C LEU A 93 -43.57 7.63 11.86
N ASN A 94 -44.81 7.18 12.09
CA ASN A 94 -45.13 6.30 13.22
C ASN A 94 -46.00 5.14 12.70
N GLY A 95 -45.35 4.02 12.33
CA GLY A 95 -46.00 2.91 11.63
C GLY A 95 -46.40 3.30 10.21
N THR A 96 -47.65 3.04 9.82
CA THR A 96 -48.21 3.41 8.50
C THR A 96 -48.76 4.84 8.45
N MET A 97 -48.75 5.56 9.58
CA MET A 97 -49.31 6.91 9.66
C MET A 97 -48.23 7.99 9.43
N GLU A 98 -48.48 8.88 8.47
CA GLU A 98 -47.65 10.07 8.20
C GLU A 98 -48.28 11.31 8.86
N LYS A 99 -47.62 11.89 9.86
CA LYS A 99 -48.08 13.12 10.52
C LYS A 99 -47.24 14.32 10.05
N LEU A 100 -47.86 15.32 9.43
CA LEU A 100 -47.16 16.52 8.96
C LEU A 100 -46.59 17.33 10.13
N LEU A 101 -45.27 17.50 10.14
CA LEU A 101 -44.50 18.20 11.15
C LEU A 101 -44.23 19.67 10.75
N ALA A 102 -43.82 19.88 9.51
CA ALA A 102 -43.58 21.24 8.98
C ALA A 102 -43.89 21.32 7.48
N LYS A 103 -44.39 22.47 7.01
CA LYS A 103 -44.59 22.77 5.59
C LYS A 103 -44.08 24.17 5.28
N ARG A 104 -43.33 24.35 4.19
CA ARG A 104 -42.74 25.64 3.78
C ARG A 104 -42.68 25.78 2.27
N ARG A 105 -42.73 27.02 1.76
CA ARG A 105 -42.44 27.36 0.35
C ARG A 105 -41.16 28.20 0.26
N PHE A 106 -40.34 27.96 -0.75
CA PHE A 106 -39.10 28.72 -0.98
C PHE A 106 -38.70 28.81 -2.46
N THR A 107 -37.95 29.86 -2.81
CA THR A 107 -37.28 30.08 -4.11
C THR A 107 -35.80 30.38 -3.88
N SER A 108 -34.90 29.75 -4.65
CA SER A 108 -33.44 29.95 -4.56
C SER A 108 -32.93 30.92 -5.64
N LYS A 109 -32.90 32.24 -5.41
CA LYS A 109 -32.42 33.19 -6.46
C LYS A 109 -30.92 33.48 -6.38
N ALA A 110 -30.26 33.59 -7.54
CA ALA A 110 -28.94 34.22 -7.69
C ALA A 110 -29.12 35.73 -7.97
N GLY A 111 -28.40 36.62 -7.25
CA GLY A 111 -28.60 38.07 -7.37
C GLY A 111 -27.33 38.92 -7.17
N SER A 112 -27.24 40.04 -7.88
CA SER A 112 -26.13 41.01 -7.88
C SER A 112 -26.23 42.09 -6.78
N ARG A 113 -25.14 42.82 -6.55
CA ARG A 113 -24.90 43.72 -5.38
C ARG A 113 -25.86 44.91 -5.26
N GLU A 114 -26.60 45.28 -6.29
CA GLU A 114 -27.53 46.44 -6.27
C GLU A 114 -28.92 46.12 -5.71
N GLU A 115 -29.37 44.87 -5.73
CA GLU A 115 -30.68 44.51 -5.17
C GLU A 115 -30.66 44.33 -3.63
N ARG A 116 -29.47 44.23 -3.02
CA ARG A 116 -29.28 44.10 -1.56
C ARG A 116 -29.76 45.32 -0.76
N LYS A 117 -29.94 46.48 -1.39
CA LYS A 117 -30.47 47.70 -0.74
C LYS A 117 -31.99 47.86 -0.84
N LYS A 118 -32.71 46.98 -1.54
CA LYS A 118 -34.18 47.08 -1.70
C LYS A 118 -35.01 46.08 -0.89
N MET A 119 -34.40 45.19 -0.11
CA MET A 119 -35.14 44.24 0.73
C MET A 119 -34.54 44.08 2.13
N LEU A 120 -34.68 45.13 2.93
CA LEU A 120 -34.87 45.07 4.39
C LEU A 120 -35.75 46.29 4.75
N PRO A 121 -36.88 46.11 5.46
CA PRO A 121 -37.86 47.17 5.64
C PRO A 121 -37.40 48.16 6.71
N GLY A 122 -37.40 49.44 6.36
CA GLY A 122 -37.39 50.55 7.31
C GLY A 122 -38.42 51.58 6.85
N GLY A 123 -39.41 51.86 7.70
CA GLY A 123 -40.40 52.90 7.44
C GLY A 123 -41.54 52.99 8.47
N SER A 124 -41.26 53.65 9.59
CA SER A 124 -42.11 54.44 10.51
C SER A 124 -43.63 54.61 10.22
N GLY A 125 -44.47 54.51 11.27
CA GLY A 125 -45.51 55.54 11.54
C GLY A 125 -46.96 55.12 11.87
N SER A 126 -47.31 55.22 13.17
CA SER A 126 -48.59 55.55 13.86
C SER A 126 -49.87 54.68 13.78
N GLY A 127 -50.51 54.51 14.94
CA GLY A 127 -51.87 54.01 15.13
C GLY A 127 -52.08 53.36 16.50
N ASP A 128 -52.60 54.13 17.47
CA ASP A 128 -52.92 53.77 18.86
C ASP A 128 -53.85 52.55 19.03
N LEU A 129 -53.73 51.87 20.19
CA LEU A 129 -54.81 51.58 21.17
C LEU A 129 -54.55 50.30 21.98
N ASP A 130 -54.30 50.53 23.27
CA ASP A 130 -54.87 49.91 24.48
C ASP A 130 -54.83 48.40 24.81
N GLU A 131 -54.81 48.22 26.14
CA GLU A 131 -55.19 47.08 26.99
C GLU A 131 -54.16 45.97 27.34
N SER A 132 -53.42 46.26 28.41
CA SER A 132 -53.53 45.63 29.75
C SER A 132 -53.63 44.11 29.88
N THR A 133 -52.67 43.52 30.61
CA THR A 133 -52.77 42.85 31.94
C THR A 133 -51.62 41.83 32.04
N ASP A 134 -50.61 42.10 32.86
CA ASP A 134 -50.48 41.77 34.29
C ASP A 134 -49.90 40.35 34.52
N GLY A 135 -48.93 40.24 35.44
CA GLY A 135 -48.36 38.96 35.87
C GLY A 135 -46.84 38.84 36.00
N SER A 136 -46.22 39.76 36.74
CA SER A 136 -44.90 39.75 37.40
C SER A 136 -44.50 38.43 38.13
N PRO A 137 -43.37 38.34 38.88
CA PRO A 137 -41.98 38.85 38.74
C PRO A 137 -40.90 37.77 39.08
N VAL A 138 -39.61 38.13 39.12
CA VAL A 138 -38.61 37.78 40.19
C VAL A 138 -37.18 38.18 39.71
N TYR A 139 -36.74 39.38 40.11
CA TYR A 139 -35.65 39.72 41.05
C TYR A 139 -34.22 39.73 40.48
N PHE A 140 -33.67 40.93 40.28
CA PHE A 140 -32.44 41.38 40.97
C PHE A 140 -32.42 42.92 41.11
N CYS A 141 -32.32 43.36 42.37
CA CYS A 141 -32.01 44.72 42.86
C CYS A 141 -30.59 45.18 42.44
N SER A 142 -30.16 46.43 42.52
CA SER A 142 -30.71 47.80 42.44
C SER A 142 -29.63 48.75 42.99
N HIS A 143 -29.34 49.84 42.26
CA HIS A 143 -28.80 51.16 42.67
C HIS A 143 -27.89 51.66 41.52
N VAL A 144 -28.10 52.81 40.86
CA VAL A 144 -28.44 54.15 41.37
C VAL A 144 -29.22 54.99 40.33
N SER A 145 -30.29 55.61 40.84
CA SER A 145 -31.06 56.83 40.47
C SER A 145 -31.27 57.29 39.02
N HIS A 146 -32.57 57.44 38.72
CA HIS A 146 -33.23 58.30 37.73
C HIS A 146 -32.66 59.71 37.54
N PHE A 147 -32.70 60.20 36.30
CA PHE A 147 -33.38 61.45 35.93
C PHE A 147 -33.68 61.48 34.41
N GLU A 148 -34.96 61.35 34.05
CA GLU A 148 -35.50 61.87 32.77
C GLU A 148 -35.76 63.38 32.91
N GLY A 149 -35.62 64.13 31.83
CA GLY A 149 -36.07 65.52 31.76
C GLY A 149 -35.12 66.43 31.00
N THR A 150 -35.48 66.71 29.76
CA THR A 150 -34.85 67.59 28.79
C THR A 150 -34.61 69.02 29.28
N SER A 151 -33.35 69.46 29.17
CA SER A 151 -32.90 70.85 28.98
C SER A 151 -31.70 70.76 28.01
N PRO A 152 -31.47 71.73 27.09
CA PRO A 152 -30.34 71.65 26.16
C PRO A 152 -29.05 71.61 26.99
N ARG A 153 -28.48 70.42 27.16
CA ARG A 153 -27.30 70.24 28.01
C ARG A 153 -26.19 71.08 27.40
N LYS A 154 -25.73 72.08 28.17
CA LYS A 154 -24.49 72.80 27.90
C LYS A 154 -23.39 71.77 27.58
N PRO A 155 -22.46 72.08 26.65
CA PRO A 155 -21.29 71.26 26.43
C PRO A 155 -20.64 70.95 27.79
N PHE A 156 -20.33 69.68 28.05
CA PHE A 156 -19.60 69.28 29.24
C PHE A 156 -18.26 70.03 29.25
N GLU A 157 -18.00 70.82 30.29
CA GLU A 157 -16.72 71.50 30.52
C GLU A 157 -15.96 70.73 31.60
N CYS A 158 -14.69 70.45 31.35
CA CYS A 158 -13.80 69.85 32.34
C CYS A 158 -13.55 70.89 33.44
N SER A 159 -13.96 70.62 34.68
CA SER A 159 -13.86 71.60 35.79
C SER A 159 -12.51 71.54 36.53
N SER A 160 -11.58 70.70 36.08
CA SER A 160 -10.26 70.54 36.68
C SER A 160 -9.30 71.65 36.24
N ASP A 161 -8.63 72.26 37.20
CA ASP A 161 -7.48 73.16 36.96
C ASP A 161 -6.14 72.40 36.98
N ALA A 162 -6.16 71.06 37.07
CA ALA A 162 -4.95 70.25 37.13
C ALA A 162 -4.20 70.21 35.78
N ALA A 163 -2.88 70.18 35.86
CA ALA A 163 -2.00 70.08 34.70
C ALA A 163 -1.97 68.64 34.17
N ALA A 164 -2.03 68.48 32.85
CA ALA A 164 -1.83 67.20 32.16
C ALA A 164 -1.23 67.41 30.77
N ASP A 165 -0.42 66.46 30.31
CA ASP A 165 0.17 66.47 28.97
C ASP A 165 -0.54 65.42 28.11
N ILE A 166 -1.16 65.83 27.01
CA ILE A 166 -1.89 64.93 26.10
C ILE A 166 -1.19 64.90 24.75
N VAL A 167 -0.82 63.71 24.29
CA VAL A 167 -0.29 63.48 22.95
C VAL A 167 -1.36 62.82 22.09
N LEU A 168 -1.73 63.46 20.98
CA LEU A 168 -2.66 62.91 20.01
C LEU A 168 -1.88 62.27 18.86
N LEU A 169 -1.95 60.94 18.75
CA LEU A 169 -1.27 60.18 17.70
C LEU A 169 -2.30 59.73 16.65
N VAL A 170 -2.29 60.40 15.50
CA VAL A 170 -3.37 60.34 14.52
C VAL A 170 -2.91 59.68 13.23
N ASP A 171 -3.55 58.59 12.86
CA ASP A 171 -3.33 57.91 11.59
C ASP A 171 -3.80 58.81 10.43
N GLY A 172 -2.89 59.02 9.47
CA GLY A 172 -3.10 59.77 8.24
C GLY A 172 -2.86 58.93 6.99
N SER A 173 -2.96 57.60 7.09
CA SER A 173 -2.72 56.64 6.01
C SER A 173 -3.78 56.66 4.89
N TRP A 174 -3.49 55.97 3.77
CA TRP A 174 -4.36 55.92 2.59
C TRP A 174 -5.73 55.27 2.83
N SER A 175 -5.85 54.34 3.79
CA SER A 175 -7.09 53.63 4.12
C SER A 175 -8.18 54.56 4.67
N ILE A 176 -7.77 55.61 5.38
CA ILE A 176 -8.66 56.62 5.94
C ILE A 176 -9.26 57.47 4.82
N GLY A 177 -8.40 58.03 3.98
CA GLY A 177 -8.81 58.87 2.85
C GLY A 177 -9.24 60.29 3.24
N ARG A 178 -9.11 61.22 2.28
CA ARG A 178 -9.32 62.68 2.47
C ARG A 178 -10.70 63.05 3.02
N THR A 179 -11.74 62.31 2.65
CA THR A 179 -13.12 62.57 3.09
C THR A 179 -13.35 62.19 4.55
N ASN A 180 -12.80 61.07 5.00
CA ASN A 180 -12.95 60.62 6.38
C ASN A 180 -11.99 61.36 7.32
N PHE A 181 -10.85 61.82 6.80
CA PHE A 181 -9.94 62.68 7.58
C PHE A 181 -10.58 63.98 8.05
N ARG A 182 -11.58 64.52 7.33
CA ARG A 182 -12.40 65.64 7.84
C ARG A 182 -13.16 65.25 9.11
N ARG A 183 -13.71 64.04 9.16
CA ARG A 183 -14.41 63.51 10.35
C ARG A 183 -13.47 63.29 11.53
N VAL A 184 -12.22 62.88 11.25
CA VAL A 184 -11.17 62.81 12.28
C VAL A 184 -10.89 64.19 12.86
N ARG A 185 -10.75 65.22 12.02
CA ARG A 185 -10.59 66.60 12.49
C ARG A 185 -11.77 67.11 13.30
N ASP A 186 -13.00 66.87 12.84
CA ASP A 186 -14.22 67.23 13.58
C ASP A 186 -14.26 66.55 14.95
N PHE A 187 -13.81 65.28 15.03
CA PHE A 187 -13.70 64.53 16.27
C PHE A 187 -12.66 65.11 17.22
N LEU A 188 -11.47 65.44 16.74
CA LEU A 188 -10.40 66.04 17.57
C LEU A 188 -10.80 67.44 18.07
N GLU A 189 -11.42 68.25 17.21
CA GLU A 189 -11.96 69.56 17.59
C GLU A 189 -13.00 69.42 18.72
N ALA A 190 -13.93 68.46 18.59
CA ALA A 190 -14.93 68.20 19.62
C ALA A 190 -14.34 67.63 20.92
N LEU A 191 -13.31 66.79 20.83
CA LEU A 191 -12.60 66.21 21.98
C LEU A 191 -11.85 67.27 22.78
N MET A 192 -11.22 68.23 22.11
CA MET A 192 -10.34 69.22 22.74
C MET A 192 -11.10 70.43 23.29
N THR A 193 -12.32 70.66 22.80
CA THR A 193 -13.17 71.80 23.19
C THR A 193 -13.43 71.89 24.72
N PRO A 194 -13.65 70.80 25.46
CA PRO A 194 -13.92 70.88 26.91
C PRO A 194 -12.74 71.27 27.81
N PHE A 195 -11.50 71.26 27.30
CA PHE A 195 -10.29 71.44 28.10
C PHE A 195 -9.81 72.90 28.16
N ARG A 196 -9.25 73.29 29.31
CA ARG A 196 -8.53 74.57 29.48
C ARG A 196 -7.07 74.38 29.06
N ILE A 197 -6.65 75.12 28.05
CA ILE A 197 -5.31 74.99 27.44
C ILE A 197 -4.41 76.11 27.92
N GLY A 198 -3.24 75.75 28.43
CA GLY A 198 -2.25 76.73 28.92
C GLY A 198 -1.04 76.08 29.58
N PRO A 199 0.03 76.85 29.86
CA PRO A 199 1.27 76.34 30.45
C PRO A 199 1.10 75.72 31.84
N ASP A 200 0.15 76.24 32.62
CA ASP A 200 -0.19 75.74 33.97
C ASP A 200 -1.39 74.78 33.96
N HIS A 201 -1.94 74.48 32.78
CA HIS A 201 -3.14 73.65 32.59
C HIS A 201 -2.83 72.49 31.65
N ILE A 202 -3.78 72.09 30.80
CA ILE A 202 -3.60 70.98 29.85
C ILE A 202 -2.80 71.49 28.64
N GLN A 203 -1.78 70.72 28.26
CA GLN A 203 -0.99 70.93 27.06
C GLN A 203 -1.25 69.78 26.08
N ILE A 204 -1.48 70.08 24.79
CA ILE A 204 -1.83 69.07 23.78
C ILE A 204 -0.90 69.16 22.57
N SER A 205 -0.18 68.08 22.29
CA SER A 205 0.58 67.89 21.05
C SER A 205 -0.17 67.00 20.08
N LEU A 206 0.12 67.14 18.78
CA LEU A 206 -0.44 66.26 17.77
C LEU A 206 0.67 65.80 16.81
N THR A 207 0.76 64.47 16.66
CA THR A 207 1.61 63.81 15.69
C THR A 207 0.74 63.02 14.73
N GLN A 208 0.83 63.36 13.44
CA GLN A 208 0.18 62.61 12.38
C GLN A 208 1.17 61.59 11.81
N TYR A 209 0.76 60.34 11.63
CA TYR A 209 1.64 59.30 11.09
C TYR A 209 1.06 58.62 9.85
N SER A 210 1.96 58.21 8.95
CA SER A 210 1.65 57.28 7.87
C SER A 210 2.84 56.32 7.68
N GLY A 211 3.57 56.43 6.56
CA GLY A 211 4.85 55.74 6.38
C GLY A 211 6.00 56.38 7.17
N ASP A 212 5.78 57.58 7.71
CA ASP A 212 6.68 58.27 8.63
C ASP A 212 5.85 59.17 9.58
N PRO A 213 6.25 59.32 10.84
CA PRO A 213 5.58 60.23 11.79
C PRO A 213 6.01 61.69 11.57
N ARG A 214 5.03 62.61 11.64
CA ARG A 214 5.24 64.06 11.59
C ARG A 214 4.50 64.75 12.73
N THR A 215 5.24 65.40 13.61
CA THR A 215 4.67 66.32 14.60
C THR A 215 4.07 67.52 13.88
N GLU A 216 2.77 67.76 14.04
CA GLU A 216 2.10 68.97 13.54
C GLU A 216 2.32 70.15 14.51
N TRP A 217 2.35 69.87 15.82
CA TRP A 217 2.77 70.81 16.88
C TRP A 217 3.12 70.06 18.18
N ASP A 218 4.01 70.66 18.98
CA ASP A 218 4.49 70.15 20.27
C ASP A 218 3.63 70.65 21.46
N LEU A 219 3.82 70.08 22.67
CA LEU A 219 2.98 70.31 23.86
C LEU A 219 2.97 71.78 24.31
N GLY A 220 4.10 72.48 24.17
CA GLY A 220 4.25 73.89 24.52
C GLY A 220 3.84 74.89 23.43
N THR A 221 3.37 74.44 22.26
CA THR A 221 3.18 75.31 21.08
C THR A 221 2.04 76.32 21.24
N PHE A 222 0.93 75.91 21.85
CA PHE A 222 -0.28 76.73 21.97
C PHE A 222 -0.56 77.08 23.42
N SER A 223 -0.79 78.36 23.70
CA SER A 223 -1.04 78.87 25.06
C SER A 223 -2.51 79.17 25.35
N ASN A 224 -3.40 79.00 24.36
CA ASN A 224 -4.84 79.15 24.52
C ASN A 224 -5.60 78.23 23.57
N LYS A 225 -6.89 78.04 23.88
CA LYS A 225 -7.78 77.11 23.20
C LYS A 225 -8.05 77.50 21.75
N GLU A 226 -8.22 78.79 21.47
CA GLU A 226 -8.56 79.30 20.13
C GLU A 226 -7.45 78.98 19.12
N GLN A 227 -6.18 79.17 19.51
CA GLN A 227 -5.03 78.83 18.66
C GLN A 227 -4.93 77.32 18.41
N LEU A 228 -5.20 76.51 19.42
CA LEU A 228 -5.19 75.06 19.31
C LEU A 228 -6.28 74.55 18.34
N LEU A 229 -7.50 75.08 18.45
CA LEU A 229 -8.61 74.72 17.55
C LEU A 229 -8.32 75.14 16.10
N GLU A 230 -7.67 76.29 15.90
CA GLU A 230 -7.23 76.73 14.56
C GLU A 230 -6.14 75.80 13.99
N GLY A 231 -5.24 75.29 14.83
CA GLY A 231 -4.26 74.26 14.46
C GLY A 231 -4.93 72.97 13.96
N VAL A 232 -5.95 72.49 14.67
CA VAL A 232 -6.76 71.31 14.28
C VAL A 232 -7.51 71.55 12.96
N ARG A 233 -7.98 72.79 12.73
CA ARG A 233 -8.67 73.16 11.48
C ARG A 233 -7.72 73.33 10.29
N ASN A 234 -6.42 73.43 10.49
CA ASN A 234 -5.48 73.73 9.41
C ASN A 234 -4.52 72.59 9.05
N PHE A 235 -4.35 71.58 9.91
CA PHE A 235 -3.46 70.47 9.56
C PHE A 235 -4.02 69.62 8.40
N ARG A 236 -3.08 69.22 7.53
CA ARG A 236 -3.38 68.60 6.23
C ARG A 236 -3.23 67.08 6.32
N TYR A 237 -4.13 66.39 5.64
CA TYR A 237 -4.04 64.94 5.42
C TYR A 237 -2.74 64.58 4.68
N LYS A 238 -1.98 63.64 5.24
CA LYS A 238 -0.67 63.20 4.73
C LYS A 238 -0.78 62.13 3.62
N GLY A 239 -1.41 60.99 3.90
CA GLY A 239 -1.41 59.79 3.05
C GLY A 239 -0.11 58.99 3.16
N GLY A 240 -0.19 57.66 3.03
CA GLY A 240 0.95 56.73 3.09
C GLY A 240 0.55 55.38 3.71
N ASN A 241 1.55 54.54 4.03
CA ASN A 241 1.38 53.28 4.78
C ASN A 241 1.03 53.55 6.26
N THR A 242 0.87 52.50 7.08
CA THR A 242 0.47 52.62 8.49
C THR A 242 1.56 52.03 9.40
N PHE A 243 2.58 52.82 9.74
CA PHE A 243 3.67 52.43 10.65
C PHE A 243 3.45 52.98 12.08
N THR A 244 2.53 52.35 12.81
CA THR A 244 2.15 52.72 14.18
C THR A 244 3.30 52.56 15.19
N GLY A 245 4.14 51.54 15.05
CA GLY A 245 5.27 51.31 15.98
C GLY A 245 6.32 52.42 15.92
N GLN A 246 6.70 52.82 14.71
CA GLN A 246 7.60 53.97 14.49
C GLN A 246 6.98 55.28 14.98
N ALA A 247 5.66 55.42 14.86
CA ALA A 247 4.94 56.58 15.37
C ALA A 247 4.96 56.67 16.90
N LEU A 248 4.80 55.54 17.59
CA LEU A 248 4.92 55.44 19.06
C LEU A 248 6.35 55.73 19.54
N LEU A 249 7.38 55.25 18.84
CA LEU A 249 8.78 55.57 19.15
C LEU A 249 9.07 57.06 18.97
N HIS A 250 8.53 57.68 17.91
CA HIS A 250 8.69 59.13 17.69
C HIS A 250 8.08 59.97 18.82
N VAL A 251 6.97 59.54 19.43
CA VAL A 251 6.41 60.20 20.62
C VAL A 251 7.44 60.22 21.75
N MET A 252 8.05 59.08 22.05
CA MET A 252 9.08 58.96 23.09
C MET A 252 10.34 59.78 22.78
N GLU A 253 10.77 59.78 21.52
CA GLU A 253 12.03 60.40 21.10
C GLU A 253 11.92 61.90 20.86
N LYS A 254 10.72 62.42 20.55
CA LYS A 254 10.51 63.83 20.20
C LYS A 254 9.44 64.52 21.06
N ASN A 255 8.21 64.02 21.07
CA ASN A 255 7.10 64.76 21.71
C ASN A 255 7.20 64.80 23.25
N LEU A 256 7.81 63.78 23.87
CA LEU A 256 7.99 63.70 25.33
C LEU A 256 9.31 64.33 25.82
N LYS A 257 10.02 65.08 24.97
CA LYS A 257 11.21 65.81 25.38
C LYS A 257 10.83 67.12 26.07
N THR A 258 11.62 67.54 27.05
CA THR A 258 11.44 68.84 27.72
C THR A 258 11.55 70.01 26.75
N GLU A 259 12.38 69.88 25.71
CA GLU A 259 12.49 70.86 24.61
C GLU A 259 11.22 70.96 23.73
N ALA A 260 10.37 69.92 23.75
CA ALA A 260 9.04 69.88 23.11
C ALA A 260 7.92 70.30 24.08
N GLY A 261 8.26 70.76 25.30
CA GLY A 261 7.32 71.24 26.30
C GLY A 261 6.77 70.19 27.25
N ALA A 262 7.26 68.93 27.22
CA ALA A 262 6.83 67.90 28.16
C ALA A 262 7.25 68.22 29.61
N ARG A 263 6.33 68.02 30.55
CA ARG A 263 6.52 68.33 31.98
C ARG A 263 6.76 67.05 32.78
N LEU A 264 7.84 67.03 33.57
CA LEU A 264 8.34 65.83 34.27
C LEU A 264 7.43 65.31 35.40
N ASP A 265 6.70 66.21 36.09
CA ASP A 265 5.85 65.89 37.24
C ASP A 265 4.34 65.91 36.89
N THR A 266 4.03 65.79 35.61
CA THR A 266 2.66 65.91 35.07
C THR A 266 2.24 64.57 34.46
N PRO A 267 1.00 64.08 34.69
CA PRO A 267 0.53 62.86 34.04
C PRO A 267 0.48 63.03 32.52
N ILE A 268 0.98 62.01 31.80
CA ILE A 268 1.06 62.00 30.34
C ILE A 268 0.07 60.97 29.78
N PHE A 269 -0.83 61.44 28.92
CA PHE A 269 -1.82 60.60 28.23
C PHE A 269 -1.54 60.58 26.72
N LEU A 270 -1.58 59.41 26.11
CA LEU A 270 -1.48 59.22 24.66
C LEU A 270 -2.82 58.72 24.12
N LEU A 271 -3.44 59.49 23.22
CA LEU A 271 -4.61 59.03 22.46
C LEU A 271 -4.19 58.59 21.06
N LEU A 272 -4.24 57.28 20.81
CA LEU A 272 -3.94 56.68 19.51
C LEU A 272 -5.23 56.50 18.70
N LEU A 273 -5.26 57.00 17.47
CA LEU A 273 -6.36 56.81 16.52
C LEU A 273 -5.86 56.11 15.26
N THR A 274 -6.43 54.95 14.91
CA THR A 274 -6.08 54.18 13.69
C THR A 274 -7.28 53.49 13.04
N ASP A 275 -7.21 53.24 11.73
CA ASP A 275 -8.28 52.58 10.97
C ASP A 275 -7.94 51.17 10.45
N GLY A 276 -6.77 50.66 10.82
CA GLY A 276 -6.25 49.39 10.34
C GLY A 276 -5.13 48.83 11.21
N LYS A 277 -4.66 47.64 10.84
CA LYS A 277 -3.54 46.98 11.50
C LYS A 277 -2.20 47.64 11.16
N SER A 278 -1.33 47.80 12.15
CA SER A 278 0.04 48.26 11.95
C SER A 278 0.84 47.28 11.06
N GLN A 279 1.73 47.84 10.24
CA GLN A 279 2.64 47.06 9.37
C GLN A 279 4.04 46.85 10.01
N ASP A 280 4.22 47.30 11.26
CA ASP A 280 5.45 47.25 12.04
C ASP A 280 5.16 46.82 13.50
N ASP A 281 6.19 46.67 14.35
CA ASP A 281 6.00 46.17 15.71
C ASP A 281 5.51 47.27 16.67
N ALA A 282 4.19 47.48 16.68
CA ALA A 282 3.56 48.49 17.51
C ALA A 282 3.42 48.11 19.00
N ILE A 283 3.39 46.81 19.33
CA ILE A 283 3.20 46.33 20.70
C ILE A 283 4.44 46.62 21.54
N THR A 284 5.63 46.27 21.04
CA THR A 284 6.90 46.53 21.74
C THR A 284 7.11 48.02 21.97
N ALA A 285 6.73 48.87 21.01
CA ALA A 285 6.82 50.32 21.13
C ALA A 285 5.83 50.86 22.18
N ALA A 286 4.60 50.36 22.22
CA ALA A 286 3.60 50.72 23.22
C ALA A 286 4.03 50.32 24.64
N ASP A 287 4.62 49.13 24.82
CA ASP A 287 5.12 48.67 26.12
C ASP A 287 6.22 49.58 26.69
N ARG A 288 7.09 50.13 25.82
CA ARG A 288 8.12 51.10 26.25
C ARG A 288 7.51 52.38 26.79
N LEU A 289 6.46 52.90 26.14
CA LEU A 289 5.74 54.09 26.59
C LEU A 289 4.97 53.81 27.90
N LYS A 290 4.29 52.67 28.01
CA LYS A 290 3.60 52.25 29.25
C LYS A 290 4.59 52.15 30.42
N ASN A 291 5.76 51.55 30.20
CA ASN A 291 6.82 51.46 31.21
C ASN A 291 7.45 52.81 31.57
N ALA A 292 7.36 53.81 30.68
CA ALA A 292 7.77 55.18 30.94
C ALA A 292 6.69 56.01 31.67
N GLY A 293 5.58 55.40 32.08
CA GLY A 293 4.50 56.05 32.81
C GLY A 293 3.46 56.76 31.94
N VAL A 294 3.45 56.50 30.63
CA VAL A 294 2.47 57.07 29.69
C VAL A 294 1.23 56.19 29.64
N GLU A 295 0.04 56.77 29.85
CA GLU A 295 -1.21 56.04 29.71
C GLU A 295 -1.74 56.12 28.27
N ILE A 296 -1.92 54.95 27.64
CA ILE A 296 -2.33 54.83 26.24
C ILE A 296 -3.82 54.49 26.15
N ILE A 297 -4.58 55.36 25.48
CA ILE A 297 -5.97 55.14 25.07
C ILE A 297 -6.00 54.91 23.56
N ALA A 298 -6.54 53.77 23.13
CA ALA A 298 -6.54 53.36 21.73
C ALA A 298 -7.96 53.42 21.13
N VAL A 299 -8.09 54.09 19.98
CA VAL A 299 -9.34 54.25 19.23
C VAL A 299 -9.18 53.66 17.83
N GLY A 300 -9.86 52.55 17.59
CA GLY A 300 -10.00 51.89 16.31
C GLY A 300 -11.22 52.36 15.53
N VAL A 301 -11.08 52.49 14.21
CA VAL A 301 -12.17 52.82 13.30
C VAL A 301 -12.24 51.82 12.16
N LYS A 302 -13.46 51.40 11.80
CA LYS A 302 -13.77 50.57 10.62
C LYS A 302 -13.05 49.21 10.61
N ASN A 303 -11.84 49.13 10.06
CA ASN A 303 -11.09 47.89 9.88
C ASN A 303 -9.96 47.71 10.91
N ALA A 304 -9.96 48.52 11.98
CA ALA A 304 -8.95 48.41 13.01
C ALA A 304 -8.98 47.05 13.71
N ASP A 305 -7.80 46.47 13.93
CA ASP A 305 -7.62 45.18 14.59
C ASP A 305 -7.76 45.35 16.10
N GLU A 306 -8.90 44.90 16.66
CA GLU A 306 -9.19 45.05 18.08
C GLU A 306 -8.16 44.31 18.96
N ALA A 307 -7.62 43.18 18.51
CA ALA A 307 -6.65 42.41 19.28
C ALA A 307 -5.29 43.14 19.38
N GLU A 308 -4.90 43.87 18.33
CA GLU A 308 -3.70 44.73 18.34
C GLU A 308 -3.91 45.96 19.24
N LEU A 309 -5.08 46.61 19.16
CA LEU A 309 -5.41 47.77 20.00
C LEU A 309 -5.44 47.43 21.50
N ARG A 310 -5.97 46.25 21.86
CA ARG A 310 -6.00 45.76 23.24
C ARG A 310 -4.63 45.55 23.84
N GLN A 311 -3.63 45.20 23.04
CA GLN A 311 -2.26 45.00 23.52
C GLN A 311 -1.49 46.33 23.64
N MET A 312 -1.78 47.29 22.77
CA MET A 312 -1.16 48.62 22.82
C MET A 312 -1.72 49.50 23.93
N ALA A 313 -3.02 49.40 24.23
CA ALA A 313 -3.66 50.21 25.27
C ALA A 313 -3.13 49.87 26.69
N SER A 314 -3.28 50.83 27.61
CA SER A 314 -2.97 50.63 29.03
C SER A 314 -4.11 49.93 29.77
N GLU A 315 -3.80 49.24 30.87
CA GLU A 315 -4.83 48.61 31.71
C GLU A 315 -5.60 49.67 32.54
N PRO A 316 -6.91 49.51 32.79
CA PRO A 316 -7.77 48.41 32.34
C PRO A 316 -8.22 48.56 30.88
N VAL A 317 -8.02 47.51 30.08
CA VAL A 317 -8.29 47.49 28.63
C VAL A 317 -9.74 47.90 28.28
N ASP A 318 -10.74 47.49 29.08
CA ASP A 318 -12.17 47.80 28.84
C ASP A 318 -12.50 49.30 28.92
N LEU A 319 -11.63 50.10 29.56
CA LEU A 319 -11.78 51.55 29.66
C LEU A 319 -10.84 52.31 28.70
N ASN A 320 -9.86 51.63 28.10
CA ASN A 320 -8.81 52.25 27.29
C ASN A 320 -8.84 51.83 25.82
N VAL A 321 -9.71 50.91 25.42
CA VAL A 321 -9.92 50.52 24.01
C VAL A 321 -11.32 50.87 23.53
N TYR A 322 -11.38 51.56 22.40
CA TYR A 322 -12.62 51.93 21.74
C TYR A 322 -12.58 51.53 20.28
N ASN A 323 -13.58 50.79 19.81
CA ASN A 323 -13.70 50.46 18.39
C ASN A 323 -15.04 50.96 17.85
N VAL A 324 -15.02 51.63 16.70
CA VAL A 324 -16.23 52.09 16.01
C VAL A 324 -16.28 51.56 14.59
N ASN A 325 -17.45 51.09 14.18
CA ASN A 325 -17.61 50.44 12.87
C ASN A 325 -17.48 51.39 11.67
N ASP A 326 -17.55 52.71 11.87
CA ASP A 326 -17.43 53.71 10.81
C ASP A 326 -17.03 55.10 11.35
N PHE A 327 -16.40 55.93 10.52
CA PHE A 327 -15.90 57.27 10.89
C PHE A 327 -16.96 58.24 11.43
N PRO A 328 -18.21 58.29 10.91
CA PRO A 328 -19.24 59.15 11.48
C PRO A 328 -19.58 58.83 12.96
N LEU A 329 -19.33 57.60 13.41
CA LEU A 329 -19.61 57.16 14.77
C LEU A 329 -18.57 57.64 15.80
N LEU A 330 -17.43 58.18 15.36
CA LEU A 330 -16.44 58.80 16.25
C LEU A 330 -17.05 59.89 17.13
N SER A 331 -18.02 60.65 16.60
CA SER A 331 -18.77 61.67 17.35
C SER A 331 -19.45 61.14 18.64
N LYS A 332 -19.79 59.84 18.69
CA LYS A 332 -20.41 59.21 19.87
C LYS A 332 -19.41 58.93 20.99
N LEU A 333 -18.12 58.87 20.69
CA LEU A 333 -17.07 58.59 21.69
C LEU A 333 -16.64 59.84 22.44
N VAL A 334 -16.83 61.03 21.87
CA VAL A 334 -16.35 62.31 22.42
C VAL A 334 -16.76 62.48 23.88
N SER A 335 -18.05 62.38 24.20
CA SER A 335 -18.52 62.59 25.59
C SER A 335 -17.93 61.60 26.59
N ARG A 336 -17.70 60.35 26.17
CA ARG A 336 -17.13 59.30 27.03
C ARG A 336 -15.64 59.51 27.25
N LEU A 337 -14.88 59.80 26.18
CA LEU A 337 -13.45 60.04 26.24
C LEU A 337 -13.11 61.29 27.05
N VAL A 338 -13.86 62.38 26.84
CA VAL A 338 -13.70 63.60 27.64
C VAL A 338 -13.94 63.32 29.12
N HIS A 339 -15.00 62.58 29.47
CA HIS A 339 -15.31 62.28 30.86
C HIS A 339 -14.20 61.45 31.54
N ILE A 340 -13.65 60.46 30.84
CA ILE A 340 -12.58 59.61 31.35
C ILE A 340 -11.27 60.39 31.51
N LEU A 341 -10.88 61.16 30.49
CA LEU A 341 -9.68 62.00 30.57
C LEU A 341 -9.79 63.04 31.70
N CYS A 342 -10.94 63.69 31.83
CA CYS A 342 -11.18 64.64 32.93
C CYS A 342 -11.06 64.00 34.32
N ALA A 343 -11.73 62.85 34.53
CA ALA A 343 -11.70 62.16 35.82
C ALA A 343 -10.28 61.73 36.21
N ARG A 344 -9.48 61.23 35.25
CA ARG A 344 -8.10 60.80 35.51
C ARG A 344 -7.16 61.95 35.80
N ILE A 345 -7.34 63.08 35.12
CA ILE A 345 -6.58 64.30 35.39
C ILE A 345 -6.85 64.82 36.81
N GLU A 346 -8.06 64.60 37.34
CA GLU A 346 -8.42 64.95 38.73
C GLU A 346 -7.82 63.98 39.77
N ASP A 347 -7.81 62.68 39.50
CA ASP A 347 -7.27 61.65 40.42
C ASP A 347 -5.74 61.73 40.64
N HIS A 348 -4.99 62.26 39.68
CA HIS A 348 -3.53 62.41 39.73
C HIS A 348 -3.05 63.77 40.30
N GLY A 349 -3.91 64.51 41.00
CA GLY A 349 -3.57 65.76 41.70
C GLY A 349 -2.53 65.60 42.84
N PRO A 350 -1.95 66.70 43.37
CA PRO A 350 -0.68 66.67 44.08
C PRO A 350 -0.78 66.04 45.48
N GLN A 351 -0.21 64.85 45.66
CA GLN A 351 0.21 64.31 46.96
C GLN A 351 1.62 63.73 46.89
N ALA A 352 2.54 64.37 47.62
CA ALA A 352 3.94 63.99 47.73
C ALA A 352 4.22 63.05 48.93
N THR A 353 4.93 61.96 48.62
CA THR A 353 6.07 61.33 49.34
C THR A 353 5.89 60.71 50.75
N VAL A 354 5.62 59.40 50.79
CA VAL A 354 6.44 58.39 51.52
C VAL A 354 6.43 57.09 50.69
N ASP A 355 7.59 56.49 50.41
CA ASP A 355 7.71 55.26 49.62
C ASP A 355 7.06 54.06 50.36
N PRO A 356 5.93 53.51 49.87
CA PRO A 356 5.21 52.40 50.51
C PRO A 356 6.05 51.11 50.63
N ALA A 357 7.10 50.96 49.82
CA ALA A 357 7.93 49.75 49.76
C ALA A 357 8.75 49.51 51.05
N LEU A 358 9.07 50.56 51.81
CA LEU A 358 9.86 50.46 53.05
C LEU A 358 9.03 50.04 54.27
N GLN A 359 7.71 50.28 54.27
CA GLN A 359 6.85 49.98 55.42
C GLN A 359 6.35 48.52 55.41
N PHE A 360 6.02 47.99 54.22
CA PHE A 360 5.47 46.64 54.01
C PHE A 360 6.26 45.89 52.91
N PRO A 361 7.38 45.23 53.26
CA PRO A 361 8.24 44.59 52.26
C PRO A 361 7.53 43.42 51.55
N SER A 362 7.75 43.28 50.24
CA SER A 362 7.17 42.19 49.43
C SER A 362 8.03 40.92 49.47
N PRO A 363 7.46 39.71 49.37
CA PRO A 363 8.22 38.51 49.07
C PRO A 363 8.98 38.65 47.74
N ALA A 364 10.04 37.88 47.57
CA ALA A 364 10.93 37.94 46.40
C ALA A 364 11.20 36.54 45.82
N ASP A 365 11.85 36.47 44.66
CA ASP A 365 12.33 35.21 44.05
C ASP A 365 11.22 34.16 43.83
N LEU A 366 10.20 34.51 43.04
CA LEU A 366 9.16 33.56 42.67
C LEU A 366 9.72 32.52 41.69
N ARG A 367 9.69 31.25 42.10
CA ARG A 367 10.12 30.11 41.28
C ARG A 367 9.04 29.03 41.21
N PHE A 368 9.05 28.27 40.13
CA PHE A 368 8.09 27.21 39.84
C PHE A 368 8.78 25.85 39.82
N SER A 369 8.11 24.81 40.32
CA SER A 369 8.55 23.41 40.28
C SER A 369 7.34 22.48 40.19
N GLN A 370 7.54 21.17 40.00
CA GLN A 370 6.43 20.21 39.84
C GLN A 370 5.39 20.71 38.84
N LEU A 371 5.88 21.20 37.69
CA LEU A 371 5.03 21.76 36.64
C LEU A 371 4.38 20.59 35.89
N GLY A 372 3.09 20.38 36.11
CA GLY A 372 2.26 19.39 35.43
C GLY A 372 1.27 20.03 34.47
N SER A 373 0.40 19.20 33.89
CA SER A 373 -0.69 19.69 33.04
C SER A 373 -1.86 20.28 33.83
N ARG A 374 -1.95 20.00 35.13
CA ARG A 374 -3.03 20.48 36.01
C ARG A 374 -2.54 21.01 37.35
N GLU A 375 -1.23 21.09 37.52
CA GLU A 375 -0.63 21.47 38.78
C GLU A 375 0.65 22.27 38.57
N VAL A 376 0.94 23.14 39.53
CA VAL A 376 2.22 23.83 39.64
C VAL A 376 2.54 24.11 41.09
N LYS A 377 3.79 23.86 41.50
CA LYS A 377 4.27 24.22 42.83
C LYS A 377 5.04 25.53 42.79
N LEU A 378 4.52 26.52 43.48
CA LEU A 378 5.09 27.85 43.69
C LEU A 378 6.05 27.83 44.87
N HIS A 379 7.15 28.58 44.76
CA HIS A 379 8.02 28.89 45.88
C HIS A 379 8.46 30.36 45.82
N TRP A 380 8.67 30.98 46.96
CA TRP A 380 9.20 32.34 47.08
C TRP A 380 10.15 32.45 48.28
N THR A 381 10.81 33.60 48.39
CA THR A 381 11.62 33.99 49.54
C THR A 381 10.83 34.96 50.41
N ASN A 382 10.73 34.64 51.70
CA ASN A 382 10.01 35.46 52.66
C ASN A 382 10.72 36.82 52.89
N PRO A 383 9.97 37.92 53.08
CA PRO A 383 10.54 39.24 53.32
C PRO A 383 11.19 39.34 54.71
N ALA A 384 11.99 40.39 54.91
CA ALA A 384 12.74 40.61 56.17
C ALA A 384 11.85 40.84 57.40
N LYS A 385 10.60 41.31 57.22
CA LYS A 385 9.61 41.41 58.29
C LYS A 385 8.71 40.17 58.32
N PRO A 386 8.35 39.66 59.52
CA PRO A 386 7.46 38.51 59.64
C PRO A 386 6.07 38.85 59.08
N VAL A 387 5.61 38.02 58.15
CA VAL A 387 4.27 38.08 57.54
C VAL A 387 3.31 37.25 58.41
N GLN A 388 2.05 37.67 58.56
CA GLN A 388 1.06 36.87 59.28
C GLN A 388 0.51 35.76 58.37
N GLN A 389 0.16 36.10 57.13
CA GLN A 389 -0.43 35.20 56.16
C GLN A 389 -0.02 35.61 54.74
N TYR A 390 0.06 34.64 53.82
CA TYR A 390 0.17 34.90 52.39
C TYR A 390 -1.17 34.64 51.72
N ARG A 391 -1.57 35.57 50.84
CA ARG A 391 -2.74 35.40 49.97
C ARG A 391 -2.25 35.23 48.55
N VAL A 392 -2.35 34.01 48.04
CA VAL A 392 -1.94 33.64 46.67
C VAL A 392 -3.17 33.69 45.78
N VAL A 393 -3.20 34.66 44.87
CA VAL A 393 -4.28 34.84 43.88
C VAL A 393 -3.77 34.42 42.52
N TYR A 394 -4.51 33.56 41.82
CA TYR A 394 -4.15 33.13 40.47
C TYR A 394 -5.36 33.08 39.54
N HIS A 395 -5.16 33.45 38.28
CA HIS A 395 -6.22 33.43 37.27
C HIS A 395 -5.65 33.15 35.88
N SER A 396 -6.46 32.48 35.06
CA SER A 396 -6.21 32.38 33.62
C SER A 396 -6.88 33.55 32.89
N THR A 397 -6.35 33.93 31.74
CA THR A 397 -6.93 34.96 30.86
C THR A 397 -8.34 34.62 30.38
N GLU A 398 -8.68 33.33 30.33
CA GLU A 398 -9.99 32.82 29.86
C GLU A 398 -10.94 32.38 31.00
N GLY A 399 -10.51 32.49 32.25
CA GLY A 399 -11.27 32.01 33.41
C GLY A 399 -12.28 33.03 33.94
N PRO A 400 -13.44 32.61 34.49
CA PRO A 400 -14.51 33.52 34.89
C PRO A 400 -14.25 34.29 36.19
N SER A 401 -13.21 33.94 36.97
CA SER A 401 -12.84 34.66 38.21
C SER A 401 -11.45 34.25 38.72
N PRO A 402 -10.72 35.14 39.42
CA PRO A 402 -9.50 34.79 40.14
C PRO A 402 -9.77 33.80 41.28
N GLN A 403 -8.91 32.79 41.39
CA GLN A 403 -8.89 31.81 42.48
C GLN A 403 -7.88 32.25 43.55
N GLU A 404 -8.13 31.86 44.80
CA GLU A 404 -7.33 32.30 45.95
C GLU A 404 -7.02 31.15 46.90
N VAL A 405 -5.77 31.10 47.38
CA VAL A 405 -5.31 30.23 48.47
C VAL A 405 -4.66 31.08 49.56
N VAL A 406 -5.07 30.86 50.81
CA VAL A 406 -4.52 31.56 51.98
C VAL A 406 -3.61 30.61 52.75
N LEU A 407 -2.41 31.07 53.08
CA LEU A 407 -1.36 30.30 53.74
C LEU A 407 -0.88 31.01 55.01
N PRO A 408 -0.42 30.28 56.03
CA PRO A 408 0.30 30.85 57.16
C PRO A 408 1.56 31.60 56.70
N GLY A 409 1.93 32.69 57.37
CA GLY A 409 3.09 33.51 56.99
C GLY A 409 4.47 32.84 57.20
N SER A 410 4.50 31.65 57.82
CA SER A 410 5.69 30.79 57.87
C SER A 410 5.92 30.00 56.57
N GLU A 411 4.88 29.81 55.77
CA GLU A 411 4.97 29.06 54.51
C GLU A 411 5.61 29.91 53.41
N SER A 412 6.44 29.26 52.60
CA SER A 412 7.09 29.88 51.44
C SER A 412 6.84 29.11 50.14
N THR A 413 5.95 28.11 50.19
CA THR A 413 5.63 27.25 49.05
C THR A 413 4.14 26.88 49.03
N VAL A 414 3.58 26.64 47.85
CA VAL A 414 2.21 26.09 47.69
C VAL A 414 2.09 25.30 46.40
N LEU A 415 1.36 24.18 46.44
CA LEU A 415 0.95 23.44 45.25
C LEU A 415 -0.44 23.93 44.83
N LEU A 416 -0.54 24.50 43.64
CA LEU A 416 -1.81 24.82 43.00
C LEU A 416 -2.21 23.62 42.13
N ASP A 417 -3.39 23.05 42.37
CA ASP A 417 -3.94 21.93 41.62
C ASP A 417 -5.24 22.31 40.90
N GLY A 418 -5.80 21.37 40.14
CA GLY A 418 -7.06 21.58 39.42
C GLY A 418 -6.97 22.54 38.24
N LEU A 419 -5.77 22.95 37.83
CA LEU A 419 -5.55 23.89 36.73
C LEU A 419 -5.94 23.30 35.38
N SER A 420 -6.22 24.17 34.42
CA SER A 420 -6.42 23.84 33.01
C SER A 420 -5.07 23.60 32.34
N ALA A 421 -5.00 22.60 31.45
CA ALA A 421 -3.77 22.28 30.71
C ALA A 421 -3.45 23.31 29.63
N GLN A 422 -2.16 23.46 29.30
CA GLN A 422 -1.66 24.41 28.30
C GLN A 422 -2.19 25.84 28.50
N THR A 423 -2.45 26.23 29.74
CA THR A 423 -3.11 27.50 30.07
C THR A 423 -2.14 28.40 30.82
N LEU A 424 -2.04 29.66 30.39
CA LEU A 424 -1.25 30.68 31.07
C LEU A 424 -2.00 31.17 32.32
N TYR A 425 -1.34 31.10 33.46
CA TYR A 425 -1.83 31.61 34.73
C TYR A 425 -1.00 32.80 35.18
N HIS A 426 -1.67 33.88 35.57
CA HIS A 426 -1.09 35.01 36.30
C HIS A 426 -1.21 34.73 37.79
N VAL A 427 -0.09 34.76 38.50
CA VAL A 427 0.00 34.48 39.94
C VAL A 427 0.45 35.74 40.65
N SER A 428 -0.23 36.10 41.75
CA SER A 428 0.09 37.22 42.62
C SER A 428 0.10 36.77 44.07
N ILE A 429 1.23 36.92 44.75
CA ILE A 429 1.42 36.52 46.16
C ILE A 429 1.46 37.78 47.00
N PHE A 430 0.42 38.02 47.79
CA PHE A 430 0.29 39.19 48.67
C PHE A 430 0.74 38.82 50.10
N PRO A 431 1.72 39.52 50.70
CA PRO A 431 2.01 39.40 52.13
C PRO A 431 1.00 40.20 52.95
N VAL A 432 0.34 39.55 53.90
CA VAL A 432 -0.62 40.18 54.83
C VAL A 432 0.07 40.41 56.17
N TYR A 433 0.15 41.67 56.58
CA TYR A 433 0.66 42.11 57.87
C TYR A 433 -0.49 42.54 58.79
N SER A 434 -0.22 42.75 60.08
CA SER A 434 -1.26 43.06 61.07
C SER A 434 -2.10 44.31 60.77
N ASN A 435 -1.52 45.28 60.05
CA ASN A 435 -2.12 46.61 59.85
C ASN A 435 -2.31 46.97 58.36
N SER A 436 -1.84 46.15 57.41
CA SER A 436 -1.97 46.39 55.97
C SER A 436 -1.54 45.17 55.12
N VAL A 437 -1.78 45.22 53.82
CA VAL A 437 -1.30 44.25 52.82
C VAL A 437 -0.12 44.87 52.06
N GLY A 438 1.00 44.16 51.97
CA GLY A 438 2.17 44.62 51.21
C GLY A 438 2.01 44.39 49.70
N LEU A 439 2.96 44.91 48.93
CA LEU A 439 2.96 44.74 47.47
C LEU A 439 3.07 43.26 47.07
N ALA A 440 2.33 42.87 46.02
CA ALA A 440 2.30 41.50 45.55
C ALA A 440 3.56 41.14 44.75
N LEU A 441 4.12 39.95 45.01
CA LEU A 441 5.07 39.31 44.11
C LEU A 441 4.29 38.66 42.97
N ARG A 442 4.55 39.11 41.75
CA ARG A 442 3.84 38.66 40.55
C ARG A 442 4.72 37.74 39.70
N GLY A 443 4.09 36.76 39.07
CA GLY A 443 4.72 35.93 38.04
C GLY A 443 3.67 35.28 37.15
N THR A 444 4.13 34.70 36.06
CA THR A 444 3.29 33.97 35.13
C THR A 444 3.83 32.56 34.93
N VAL A 445 2.93 31.60 34.77
CA VAL A 445 3.31 30.21 34.49
C VAL A 445 2.30 29.56 33.57
N THR A 446 2.79 28.79 32.61
CA THR A 446 1.96 28.01 31.69
C THR A 446 2.02 26.54 32.09
N THR A 447 0.87 25.93 32.36
CA THR A 447 0.77 24.49 32.62
C THR A 447 1.15 23.68 31.38
N LEU A 448 1.60 22.43 31.57
CA LEU A 448 1.96 21.56 30.45
C LEU A 448 0.73 21.11 29.64
N PRO A 449 0.90 20.74 28.36
CA PRO A 449 -0.17 20.10 27.60
C PRO A 449 -0.49 18.70 28.16
N LEU A 450 -1.71 18.21 27.88
CA LEU A 450 -2.09 16.82 28.18
C LEU A 450 -1.21 15.84 27.38
N ALA A 451 -0.78 14.75 28.02
CA ALA A 451 0.12 13.78 27.40
C ALA A 451 -0.52 13.10 26.18
N MET A 452 0.12 13.23 25.02
CA MET A 452 -0.32 12.66 23.74
C MET A 452 0.19 11.22 23.58
N PRO A 453 -0.45 10.38 22.73
CA PRO A 453 0.07 9.06 22.41
C PRO A 453 1.38 9.17 21.61
N ALA A 454 2.24 8.16 21.72
CA ALA A 454 3.52 8.09 21.01
C ALA A 454 3.54 6.97 19.96
N ASP A 455 4.57 6.94 19.10
CA ASP A 455 4.84 5.85 18.14
C ASP A 455 3.64 5.45 17.27
N LEU A 456 2.91 6.44 16.72
CA LEU A 456 1.81 6.17 15.80
C LEU A 456 2.32 5.46 14.55
N ALA A 457 1.89 4.21 14.38
CA ALA A 457 2.10 3.43 13.18
C ALA A 457 0.75 3.19 12.50
N VAL A 458 0.65 3.60 11.23
CA VAL A 458 -0.53 3.37 10.39
C VAL A 458 -0.09 2.61 9.15
N SER A 459 -0.63 1.41 8.95
CA SER A 459 -0.35 0.58 7.79
C SER A 459 -1.62 0.14 7.08
N PRO A 460 -1.62 0.05 5.74
CA PRO A 460 -2.77 -0.47 5.01
C PRO A 460 -2.88 -1.98 5.21
N SER A 461 -4.04 -2.43 5.67
CA SER A 461 -4.34 -3.86 5.85
C SER A 461 -5.06 -4.47 4.65
N SER A 462 -5.81 -3.66 3.89
CA SER A 462 -6.51 -4.06 2.66
C SER A 462 -6.76 -2.81 1.79
N TYR A 463 -7.48 -2.96 0.68
CA TYR A 463 -7.99 -1.86 -0.14
C TYR A 463 -9.08 -1.05 0.57
N SER A 464 -9.75 -1.60 1.58
CA SER A 464 -10.82 -0.91 2.33
C SER A 464 -10.56 -0.77 3.84
N SER A 465 -9.34 -1.07 4.31
CA SER A 465 -9.01 -0.98 5.74
C SER A 465 -7.57 -0.57 6.05
N LEU A 466 -7.41 0.07 7.21
CA LEU A 466 -6.14 0.51 7.78
C LEU A 466 -5.98 -0.04 9.20
N ARG A 467 -4.78 -0.51 9.54
CA ARG A 467 -4.40 -0.82 10.93
C ARG A 467 -3.69 0.38 11.53
N VAL A 468 -4.24 0.87 12.64
CA VAL A 468 -3.72 2.01 13.40
C VAL A 468 -3.24 1.48 14.75
N SER A 469 -2.01 1.82 15.15
CA SER A 469 -1.42 1.40 16.43
C SER A 469 -0.55 2.50 17.03
N TRP A 470 -0.49 2.58 18.36
CA TRP A 470 0.25 3.61 19.10
C TRP A 470 0.75 3.09 20.47
N SER A 471 1.67 3.83 21.07
CA SER A 471 2.12 3.66 22.46
C SER A 471 1.19 4.43 23.42
N PRO A 472 0.62 3.78 24.46
CA PRO A 472 -0.29 4.42 25.41
C PRO A 472 0.35 5.58 26.20
N ALA A 473 -0.37 6.69 26.32
CA ALA A 473 0.01 7.82 27.19
C ALA A 473 -0.36 7.56 28.66
N ALA A 474 0.51 7.98 29.59
CA ALA A 474 0.29 7.80 31.02
C ALA A 474 -0.99 8.51 31.50
N GLY A 475 -1.89 7.76 32.15
CA GLY A 475 -3.17 8.27 32.65
C GLY A 475 -4.32 8.32 31.64
N ALA A 476 -4.08 8.00 30.37
CA ALA A 476 -5.13 7.89 29.35
C ALA A 476 -5.73 6.47 29.32
N THR A 477 -7.05 6.37 29.43
CA THR A 477 -7.79 5.09 29.32
C THR A 477 -8.57 4.95 28.03
N GLN A 478 -8.71 6.06 27.29
CA GLN A 478 -9.47 6.17 26.05
C GLN A 478 -8.67 6.95 25.02
N TYR A 479 -8.91 6.66 23.75
CA TYR A 479 -8.31 7.32 22.61
C TYR A 479 -9.37 7.67 21.57
N MET A 480 -9.22 8.83 20.95
CA MET A 480 -10.05 9.26 19.83
C MET A 480 -9.24 9.19 18.54
N ILE A 481 -9.73 8.44 17.56
CA ILE A 481 -9.15 8.32 16.24
C ILE A 481 -10.00 9.12 15.27
N LEU A 482 -9.36 10.06 14.57
CA LEU A 482 -9.97 10.87 13.54
C LEU A 482 -9.31 10.54 12.19
N TYR A 483 -10.09 10.23 11.17
CA TYR A 483 -9.55 9.92 9.85
C TYR A 483 -10.37 10.53 8.72
N SER A 484 -9.69 11.00 7.67
CA SER A 484 -10.34 11.62 6.50
C SER A 484 -9.60 11.27 5.21
N ALA A 485 -10.34 11.08 4.12
CA ALA A 485 -9.74 10.93 2.80
C ALA A 485 -9.19 12.28 2.30
N LEU A 486 -7.91 12.28 1.97
CA LEU A 486 -7.23 13.31 1.20
C LEU A 486 -7.54 13.05 -0.29
N SER A 487 -8.57 13.69 -0.83
CA SER A 487 -8.78 13.84 -2.29
C SER A 487 -7.47 14.20 -3.05
N ASP A 488 -7.16 13.49 -4.12
CA ASP A 488 -6.06 13.82 -5.05
C ASP A 488 -6.57 14.68 -6.21
N GLY A 489 -7.13 15.85 -5.89
CA GLY A 489 -7.44 16.86 -6.90
C GLY A 489 -6.26 17.83 -7.02
N GLU A 490 -5.76 18.06 -8.24
CA GLU A 490 -4.84 19.17 -8.52
C GLU A 490 -5.37 20.47 -7.87
N PRO A 491 -4.46 21.33 -7.38
CA PRO A 491 -4.85 22.63 -6.89
C PRO A 491 -5.37 23.45 -8.08
N ASP A 492 -6.70 23.55 -8.25
CA ASP A 492 -7.28 24.63 -9.05
C ASP A 492 -6.74 25.93 -8.43
N ASP A 493 -6.21 26.85 -9.26
CA ASP A 493 -5.52 28.11 -8.91
C ASP A 493 -6.37 29.11 -8.09
N ARG A 494 -7.49 28.64 -7.54
CA ARG A 494 -8.37 29.29 -6.59
C ARG A 494 -8.16 28.66 -5.22
N GLY A 495 -7.11 29.08 -4.53
CA GLY A 495 -6.74 28.65 -3.18
C GLY A 495 -7.85 28.79 -2.13
N PHE A 496 -8.80 27.84 -2.12
CA PHE A 496 -9.86 27.74 -1.14
C PHE A 496 -9.65 26.48 -0.29
N ASN A 497 -9.53 26.67 1.02
CA ASN A 497 -9.43 25.66 2.06
C ASN A 497 -10.36 24.47 1.81
N ARG A 498 -9.78 23.34 1.42
CA ARG A 498 -10.48 22.07 1.34
C ARG A 498 -10.75 21.58 2.76
N PHE A 499 -11.96 21.81 3.28
CA PHE A 499 -12.39 21.27 4.56
C PHE A 499 -12.37 19.74 4.50
N LEU A 500 -11.38 19.13 5.15
CA LEU A 500 -11.30 17.69 5.35
C LEU A 500 -12.42 17.27 6.32
N PHE A 501 -13.32 16.39 5.88
CA PHE A 501 -14.32 15.78 6.75
C PHE A 501 -13.69 14.60 7.49
N PHE A 502 -13.45 14.77 8.79
CA PHE A 502 -12.95 13.71 9.66
C PHE A 502 -14.09 12.84 10.20
N LEU A 503 -13.97 11.53 10.01
CA LEU A 503 -14.75 10.53 10.73
C LEU A 503 -14.07 10.27 12.08
N GLN A 504 -14.87 10.12 13.14
CA GLN A 504 -14.38 9.94 14.51
C GLN A 504 -14.76 8.56 15.06
N MET A 505 -13.84 7.96 15.82
CA MET A 505 -14.01 6.67 16.49
C MET A 505 -13.35 6.72 17.87
N GLU A 506 -14.08 6.27 18.90
CA GLU A 506 -13.57 6.14 20.26
C GLU A 506 -13.13 4.71 20.55
N VAL A 507 -11.96 4.56 21.16
CA VAL A 507 -11.36 3.27 21.49
C VAL A 507 -10.93 3.28 22.94
N SER A 508 -11.39 2.29 23.72
CA SER A 508 -11.11 2.18 25.16
C SER A 508 -10.24 0.95 25.44
N GLY A 509 -9.18 1.09 26.24
CA GLY A 509 -8.35 -0.04 26.70
C GLY A 509 -7.50 -0.76 25.65
N LEU A 510 -7.51 -0.30 24.39
CA LEU A 510 -6.71 -0.85 23.30
C LEU A 510 -5.67 0.18 22.82
N ASN A 511 -4.54 -0.32 22.32
CA ASN A 511 -3.46 0.46 21.70
C ASN A 511 -3.36 0.24 20.18
N SER A 512 -4.33 -0.47 19.61
CA SER A 512 -4.45 -0.78 18.18
C SER A 512 -5.91 -0.92 17.77
N VAL A 513 -6.26 -0.44 16.58
CA VAL A 513 -7.59 -0.58 15.99
C VAL A 513 -7.53 -0.80 14.47
N LEU A 514 -8.50 -1.52 13.94
CA LEU A 514 -8.70 -1.71 12.50
C LEU A 514 -9.82 -0.78 12.03
N VAL A 515 -9.48 0.20 11.20
CA VAL A 515 -10.44 1.09 10.55
C VAL A 515 -10.89 0.44 9.25
N GLN A 516 -12.20 0.31 9.02
CA GLN A 516 -12.80 -0.39 7.88
C GLN A 516 -13.72 0.54 7.07
N ASN A 517 -14.26 0.04 5.95
CA ASN A 517 -15.14 0.76 5.03
C ASN A 517 -14.50 2.03 4.45
N LEU A 518 -13.22 1.94 4.11
CA LEU A 518 -12.46 3.00 3.48
C LEU A 518 -12.51 2.84 1.96
N SER A 519 -12.38 3.96 1.25
CA SER A 519 -12.22 3.99 -0.20
C SER A 519 -10.85 3.42 -0.57
N SER A 520 -10.80 2.66 -1.65
CA SER A 520 -9.58 2.08 -2.18
C SER A 520 -8.70 3.11 -2.89
N LEU A 521 -7.40 2.79 -2.98
CA LEU A 521 -6.35 3.66 -3.56
C LEU A 521 -6.46 5.12 -3.12
N SER A 522 -6.94 5.35 -1.90
CA SER A 522 -7.27 6.68 -1.41
C SER A 522 -6.31 7.02 -0.29
N ARG A 523 -5.72 8.22 -0.38
CA ARG A 523 -4.83 8.71 0.66
C ARG A 523 -5.66 9.18 1.85
N TYR A 524 -5.34 8.72 3.05
CA TYR A 524 -6.01 9.08 4.29
C TYR A 524 -5.05 9.83 5.22
N LEU A 525 -5.57 10.86 5.88
CA LEU A 525 -4.96 11.46 7.06
C LEU A 525 -5.64 10.84 8.27
N VAL A 526 -4.86 10.13 9.09
CA VAL A 526 -5.30 9.52 10.35
C VAL A 526 -4.65 10.26 11.50
N SER A 527 -5.40 10.52 12.55
CA SER A 527 -4.88 11.14 13.76
C SER A 527 -5.43 10.49 15.01
N VAL A 528 -4.60 10.41 16.05
CA VAL A 528 -4.93 9.79 17.33
C VAL A 528 -4.72 10.80 18.45
N GLN A 529 -5.69 10.91 19.33
CA GLN A 529 -5.68 11.77 20.52
C GLN A 529 -5.93 10.91 21.77
N SER A 530 -5.23 11.22 22.86
CA SER A 530 -5.55 10.68 24.17
C SER A 530 -6.77 11.39 24.71
N HIS A 531 -7.76 10.64 25.20
CA HIS A 531 -8.96 11.18 25.81
C HIS A 531 -8.87 11.03 27.33
N TYR A 532 -8.86 12.19 28.01
CA TYR A 532 -8.87 12.31 29.46
C TYR A 532 -10.23 12.88 29.91
N PRO A 533 -10.65 12.70 31.17
CA PRO A 533 -11.91 13.27 31.68
C PRO A 533 -12.01 14.79 31.52
N GLN A 534 -10.87 15.49 31.38
CA GLN A 534 -10.79 16.95 31.27
C GLN A 534 -10.72 17.46 29.81
N GLY A 535 -10.55 16.57 28.83
CA GLY A 535 -10.41 16.95 27.42
C GLY A 535 -9.48 16.04 26.63
N LEU A 536 -9.27 16.40 25.37
CA LEU A 536 -8.43 15.69 24.42
C LEU A 536 -7.00 16.24 24.44
N SER A 537 -6.00 15.39 24.27
CA SER A 537 -4.62 15.82 24.01
C SER A 537 -4.45 16.40 22.61
N ALA A 538 -3.26 16.96 22.34
CA ALA A 538 -2.82 17.19 20.96
C ALA A 538 -2.90 15.89 20.13
N SER A 539 -3.12 16.03 18.83
CA SER A 539 -3.24 14.88 17.91
C SER A 539 -1.88 14.48 17.34
N LEU A 540 -1.63 13.18 17.30
CA LEU A 540 -0.54 12.61 16.50
C LEU A 540 -1.11 12.20 15.15
N THR A 541 -0.55 12.70 14.05
CA THR A 541 -1.07 12.51 12.68
C THR A 541 -0.13 11.64 11.85
N SER A 542 -0.70 10.81 10.98
CA SER A 542 0.02 10.04 9.97
C SER A 542 -0.82 9.95 8.70
N ASN A 543 -0.14 10.00 7.56
CA ASN A 543 -0.73 9.81 6.25
C ASN A 543 -0.44 8.40 5.71
N VAL A 544 -1.43 7.79 5.07
CA VAL A 544 -1.33 6.43 4.52
C VAL A 544 -2.23 6.31 3.31
N THR A 545 -1.91 5.45 2.36
CA THR A 545 -2.78 5.17 1.21
C THR A 545 -3.30 3.75 1.32
N THR A 546 -4.61 3.56 1.19
CA THR A 546 -5.21 2.22 1.09
C THR A 546 -4.74 1.50 -0.17
N LEU A 547 -4.78 0.17 -0.18
CA LEU A 547 -4.35 -0.60 -1.34
C LEU A 547 -5.33 -0.43 -2.51
N LYS A 548 -4.88 -0.79 -3.71
CA LYS A 548 -5.74 -0.89 -4.90
C LYS A 548 -6.66 -2.11 -4.76
N VAL A 549 -7.89 -2.01 -5.27
CA VAL A 549 -8.82 -3.16 -5.33
C VAL A 549 -8.24 -4.31 -6.14
N PRO A 550 -8.43 -5.57 -5.72
CA PRO A 550 -7.94 -6.73 -6.45
C PRO A 550 -8.72 -6.96 -7.75
N SER A 551 -8.06 -7.58 -8.73
CA SER A 551 -8.68 -7.97 -9.99
C SER A 551 -9.22 -9.40 -9.92
N PRO A 552 -10.26 -9.74 -10.70
CA PRO A 552 -10.79 -11.11 -10.76
C PRO A 552 -9.73 -12.07 -11.29
N SER A 553 -9.77 -13.33 -10.88
CA SER A 553 -8.77 -14.32 -11.31
C SER A 553 -9.42 -15.46 -12.11
N ASP A 554 -8.58 -16.26 -12.77
CA ASP A 554 -9.00 -17.47 -13.49
C ASP A 554 -10.14 -17.24 -14.53
N LEU A 555 -10.05 -16.11 -15.25
CA LEU A 555 -10.96 -15.80 -16.37
C LEU A 555 -10.72 -16.81 -17.51
N ARG A 556 -11.71 -17.65 -17.77
CA ARG A 556 -11.65 -18.70 -18.79
C ARG A 556 -12.94 -18.83 -19.57
N VAL A 557 -12.81 -19.23 -20.83
CA VAL A 557 -13.94 -19.66 -21.66
C VAL A 557 -14.23 -21.13 -21.35
N THR A 558 -15.50 -21.46 -21.17
CA THR A 558 -15.95 -22.81 -20.79
C THR A 558 -16.78 -23.50 -21.86
N ASN A 559 -17.41 -22.75 -22.76
CA ASN A 559 -18.22 -23.29 -23.85
C ASN A 559 -18.33 -22.28 -24.98
N TYR A 560 -18.47 -22.77 -26.22
CA TYR A 560 -18.80 -21.99 -27.41
C TYR A 560 -19.90 -22.70 -28.20
N SER A 561 -20.99 -21.99 -28.52
CA SER A 561 -22.19 -22.55 -29.17
C SER A 561 -22.35 -22.10 -30.63
N GLY A 562 -21.29 -21.64 -31.29
CA GLY A 562 -21.35 -21.12 -32.67
C GLY A 562 -21.76 -19.64 -32.77
N SER A 563 -22.48 -19.13 -31.77
CA SER A 563 -22.90 -17.71 -31.71
C SER A 563 -22.77 -17.08 -30.32
N GLU A 564 -22.44 -17.88 -29.31
CA GLU A 564 -22.28 -17.43 -27.93
C GLU A 564 -21.04 -18.06 -27.29
N ILE A 565 -20.33 -17.29 -26.45
CA ILE A 565 -19.22 -17.76 -25.63
C ILE A 565 -19.65 -17.73 -24.16
N THR A 566 -19.46 -18.82 -23.42
CA THR A 566 -19.66 -18.84 -21.96
C THR A 566 -18.34 -18.64 -21.24
N VAL A 567 -18.21 -17.57 -20.47
CA VAL A 567 -17.03 -17.28 -19.63
C VAL A 567 -17.30 -17.53 -18.16
N ARG A 568 -16.27 -17.94 -17.41
CA ARG A 568 -16.25 -18.08 -15.95
C ARG A 568 -14.99 -17.48 -15.36
N TRP A 569 -15.05 -17.08 -14.10
CA TRP A 569 -13.95 -16.47 -13.36
C TRP A 569 -14.08 -16.75 -11.86
N GLU A 570 -13.04 -16.46 -11.08
CA GLU A 570 -13.08 -16.43 -9.62
C GLU A 570 -13.26 -14.99 -9.11
N ALA A 571 -14.11 -14.84 -8.09
CA ALA A 571 -14.40 -13.53 -7.51
C ALA A 571 -13.16 -12.97 -6.80
N ALA A 572 -12.83 -11.71 -7.09
CA ALA A 572 -11.68 -11.03 -6.49
C ALA A 572 -11.85 -10.76 -4.98
N ALA A 573 -13.09 -10.49 -4.55
CA ALA A 573 -13.47 -10.27 -3.17
C ALA A 573 -15.00 -10.38 -3.00
N ASP A 574 -15.46 -10.40 -1.74
CA ASP A 574 -16.87 -10.55 -1.38
C ASP A 574 -17.71 -9.27 -1.59
N ASP A 575 -17.07 -8.09 -1.62
CA ASP A 575 -17.72 -6.78 -1.74
C ASP A 575 -17.76 -6.24 -3.18
N VAL A 576 -17.50 -7.11 -4.17
CA VAL A 576 -17.70 -6.80 -5.58
C VAL A 576 -19.19 -6.65 -5.87
N VAL A 577 -19.60 -5.50 -6.39
CA VAL A 577 -21.01 -5.19 -6.67
C VAL A 577 -21.42 -5.71 -8.04
N LEU A 578 -20.55 -5.52 -9.05
CA LEU A 578 -20.81 -5.94 -10.41
C LEU A 578 -19.53 -6.19 -11.19
N TYR A 579 -19.63 -7.04 -12.22
CA TYR A 579 -18.56 -7.26 -13.18
C TYR A 579 -18.88 -6.58 -14.51
N LEU A 580 -17.85 -5.99 -15.11
CA LEU A 580 -17.89 -5.39 -16.44
C LEU A 580 -17.11 -6.26 -17.42
N ILE A 581 -17.80 -6.81 -18.40
CA ILE A 581 -17.21 -7.64 -19.45
C ILE A 581 -17.28 -6.91 -20.78
N LYS A 582 -16.13 -6.76 -21.44
CA LYS A 582 -16.01 -6.20 -22.78
C LYS A 582 -15.29 -7.19 -23.69
N TRP A 583 -15.80 -7.39 -24.89
CA TRP A 583 -15.13 -8.20 -25.90
C TRP A 583 -15.12 -7.48 -27.25
N ILE A 584 -14.04 -7.67 -27.98
CA ILE A 584 -13.84 -7.08 -29.30
C ILE A 584 -13.20 -8.11 -30.23
N SER A 585 -13.64 -8.14 -31.49
CA SER A 585 -12.98 -8.92 -32.54
C SER A 585 -11.74 -8.17 -33.02
N LEU A 586 -10.58 -8.84 -32.96
CA LEU A 586 -9.29 -8.27 -33.37
C LEU A 586 -9.16 -8.08 -34.90
N SER A 587 -10.08 -8.67 -35.67
CA SER A 587 -10.10 -8.58 -37.14
C SER A 587 -11.02 -7.48 -37.69
N GLY A 588 -11.50 -6.56 -36.82
CA GLY A 588 -12.24 -5.37 -37.23
C GLY A 588 -13.72 -5.32 -36.84
N GLY A 589 -14.07 -5.77 -35.63
CA GLY A 589 -15.44 -5.69 -35.11
C GLY A 589 -15.66 -4.55 -34.10
N ASP A 590 -16.92 -4.20 -33.86
CA ASP A 590 -17.31 -3.25 -32.82
C ASP A 590 -17.06 -3.79 -31.41
N LEU A 591 -16.65 -2.90 -30.50
CA LEU A 591 -16.46 -3.24 -29.08
C LEU A 591 -17.83 -3.50 -28.44
N ARG A 592 -18.07 -4.74 -28.05
CA ARG A 592 -19.31 -5.16 -27.41
C ARG A 592 -19.10 -5.28 -25.90
N GLN A 593 -20.13 -4.94 -25.13
CA GLN A 593 -20.07 -4.88 -23.68
C GLN A 593 -21.36 -5.44 -23.07
N VAL A 594 -21.23 -6.37 -22.12
CA VAL A 594 -22.31 -6.71 -21.20
C VAL A 594 -22.09 -5.86 -19.95
N GLY A 595 -22.99 -4.92 -19.72
CA GLY A 595 -23.00 -4.10 -18.52
C GLY A 595 -23.79 -4.76 -17.40
N GLY A 596 -23.14 -5.04 -16.26
CA GLY A 596 -23.84 -5.23 -14.98
C GLY A 596 -24.33 -6.65 -14.71
N ILE A 597 -23.44 -7.64 -14.72
CA ILE A 597 -23.77 -8.97 -14.16
C ILE A 597 -23.75 -8.86 -12.63
N SER A 598 -24.94 -8.81 -12.04
CA SER A 598 -25.13 -8.67 -10.59
C SER A 598 -24.88 -9.99 -9.87
N VAL A 599 -24.03 -9.94 -8.83
CA VAL A 599 -23.61 -11.11 -8.05
C VAL A 599 -24.74 -11.55 -7.11
N LYS A 600 -25.71 -12.30 -7.65
CA LYS A 600 -26.57 -13.21 -6.87
C LYS A 600 -26.45 -14.67 -7.34
N GLY A 601 -25.45 -14.98 -8.18
CA GLY A 601 -25.22 -16.31 -8.74
C GLY A 601 -23.73 -16.64 -8.91
N PRO A 602 -23.39 -17.87 -9.32
CA PRO A 602 -22.01 -18.29 -9.56
C PRO A 602 -21.34 -17.45 -10.67
N PRO A 603 -20.05 -17.10 -10.55
CA PRO A 603 -19.36 -16.21 -11.49
C PRO A 603 -19.28 -16.81 -12.89
N GLY A 604 -20.12 -16.30 -13.79
CA GLY A 604 -20.16 -16.67 -15.19
C GLY A 604 -21.05 -15.76 -16.02
N ALA A 605 -20.79 -15.71 -17.32
CA ALA A 605 -21.54 -14.89 -18.28
C ALA A 605 -21.62 -15.58 -19.64
N ILE A 606 -22.67 -15.27 -20.39
CA ILE A 606 -22.82 -15.64 -21.79
C ILE A 606 -22.60 -14.37 -22.62
N LEU A 607 -21.68 -14.44 -23.58
CA LEU A 607 -21.35 -13.37 -24.51
C LEU A 607 -22.03 -13.69 -25.83
N GLU A 608 -22.93 -12.83 -26.28
CA GLU A 608 -23.76 -13.06 -27.46
C GLU A 608 -23.23 -12.34 -28.72
N GLY A 609 -23.68 -12.82 -29.88
CA GLY A 609 -23.34 -12.25 -31.18
C GLY A 609 -21.87 -12.45 -31.55
N ILE A 610 -21.31 -13.56 -31.11
CA ILE A 610 -19.98 -13.99 -31.48
C ILE A 610 -20.04 -14.51 -32.92
N GLU A 611 -19.16 -14.00 -33.77
CA GLU A 611 -18.99 -14.43 -35.15
C GLU A 611 -17.99 -15.58 -35.18
N ASP A 612 -18.22 -16.56 -36.03
CA ASP A 612 -17.32 -17.69 -36.28
C ASP A 612 -16.09 -17.22 -37.08
N ASP A 613 -14.94 -17.89 -36.94
CA ASP A 613 -13.70 -17.52 -37.64
C ASP A 613 -13.09 -16.15 -37.30
N LYS A 614 -13.17 -15.77 -36.02
CA LYS A 614 -12.70 -14.50 -35.46
C LYS A 614 -11.95 -14.65 -34.13
N GLU A 615 -10.83 -13.94 -33.96
CA GLU A 615 -10.16 -13.83 -32.65
C GLU A 615 -10.79 -12.71 -31.81
N TYR A 616 -11.18 -13.03 -30.57
CA TYR A 616 -11.77 -12.11 -29.61
C TYR A 616 -10.82 -11.85 -28.44
N GLN A 617 -10.66 -10.58 -28.08
CA GLN A 617 -10.09 -10.20 -26.79
C GLN A 617 -11.24 -9.94 -25.81
N ILE A 618 -11.34 -10.76 -24.77
CA ILE A 618 -12.34 -10.65 -23.70
C ILE A 618 -11.67 -10.04 -22.48
N SER A 619 -12.22 -8.97 -21.94
CA SER A 619 -11.70 -8.27 -20.76
C SER A 619 -12.77 -8.20 -19.67
N LEU A 620 -12.36 -8.51 -18.45
CA LEU A 620 -13.19 -8.56 -17.25
C LEU A 620 -12.60 -7.61 -16.20
N SER A 621 -13.44 -6.73 -15.64
CA SER A 621 -13.06 -5.91 -14.48
C SER A 621 -14.16 -5.98 -13.42
N ALA A 622 -13.77 -5.88 -12.16
CA ALA A 622 -14.68 -5.82 -11.01
C ALA A 622 -14.94 -4.36 -10.64
N LEU A 623 -16.19 -4.05 -10.30
CA LEU A 623 -16.63 -2.78 -9.75
C LEU A 623 -17.08 -2.99 -8.30
N TYR A 624 -16.46 -2.24 -7.40
CA TYR A 624 -16.62 -2.36 -5.96
C TYR A 624 -17.63 -1.36 -5.41
N ALA A 625 -18.07 -1.55 -4.16
CA ALA A 625 -19.08 -0.70 -3.52
C ALA A 625 -18.67 0.76 -3.37
N ASP A 626 -17.37 1.06 -3.32
CA ASP A 626 -16.80 2.41 -3.28
C ASP A 626 -16.74 3.09 -4.67
N GLY A 627 -17.16 2.38 -5.72
CA GLY A 627 -17.10 2.83 -7.11
C GLY A 627 -15.75 2.58 -7.79
N ALA A 628 -14.76 2.00 -7.09
CA ALA A 628 -13.48 1.68 -7.69
C ALA A 628 -13.61 0.51 -8.67
N GLN A 629 -12.89 0.64 -9.78
CA GLN A 629 -12.79 -0.39 -10.81
C GLN A 629 -11.42 -1.07 -10.73
N SER A 630 -11.40 -2.41 -10.69
CA SER A 630 -10.16 -3.17 -10.78
C SER A 630 -9.50 -2.99 -12.14
N GLU A 631 -8.23 -3.40 -12.24
CA GLU A 631 -7.64 -3.61 -13.56
C GLU A 631 -8.43 -4.68 -14.31
N ALA A 632 -8.47 -4.55 -15.63
CA ALA A 632 -9.13 -5.52 -16.47
C ALA A 632 -8.20 -6.72 -16.69
N VAL A 633 -8.66 -7.90 -16.30
CA VAL A 633 -8.01 -9.16 -16.71
C VAL A 633 -8.53 -9.48 -18.10
N ALA A 634 -7.60 -9.71 -19.03
CA ALA A 634 -7.93 -10.02 -20.40
C ALA A 634 -7.49 -11.43 -20.76
N THR A 635 -8.33 -12.12 -21.53
CA THR A 635 -8.01 -13.39 -22.19
C THR A 635 -8.34 -13.27 -23.67
N ARG A 636 -7.63 -14.03 -24.50
CA ARG A 636 -7.88 -14.11 -25.93
C ARG A 636 -8.55 -15.44 -26.24
N TYR A 637 -9.58 -15.41 -27.07
CA TYR A 637 -10.31 -16.60 -27.49
C TYR A 637 -10.58 -16.53 -28.99
N SER A 638 -10.13 -17.54 -29.73
CA SER A 638 -10.39 -17.65 -31.16
C SER A 638 -11.64 -18.49 -31.40
N THR A 639 -12.52 -17.96 -32.25
CA THR A 639 -13.64 -18.69 -32.84
C THR A 639 -13.29 -19.23 -34.22
N CYS A 640 -12.09 -18.92 -34.74
CA CYS A 640 -11.52 -19.70 -35.85
C CYS A 640 -11.37 -21.14 -35.42
N ASP A 641 -12.21 -21.98 -36.02
CA ASP A 641 -11.91 -23.36 -36.39
C ASP A 641 -10.92 -23.39 -37.58
N GLN A 642 -10.02 -22.39 -37.71
CA GLN A 642 -8.69 -22.71 -38.20
C GLN A 642 -8.15 -23.70 -37.19
N SER A 643 -8.19 -24.98 -37.59
CA SER A 643 -7.58 -26.11 -36.93
C SER A 643 -6.50 -25.57 -35.98
N PRO A 644 -6.68 -25.59 -34.65
CA PRO A 644 -5.49 -25.72 -33.83
C PRO A 644 -4.83 -26.94 -34.45
N SER A 645 -3.74 -26.71 -35.17
CA SER A 645 -2.93 -27.78 -35.71
C SER A 645 -2.81 -28.74 -34.55
N VAL A 646 -3.44 -29.89 -34.72
CA VAL A 646 -3.48 -30.99 -33.78
C VAL A 646 -2.03 -31.31 -33.57
N LEU A 647 -1.36 -30.72 -32.56
CA LEU A 647 0.10 -30.66 -32.48
C LEU A 647 0.64 -32.08 -32.56
N CYS A 648 0.98 -32.48 -33.77
CA CYS A 648 1.10 -33.89 -34.10
C CYS A 648 2.53 -34.27 -33.76
N LEU A 649 2.69 -34.76 -32.54
CA LEU A 649 3.97 -35.13 -31.98
C LEU A 649 4.17 -36.61 -32.26
N VAL A 650 5.13 -36.89 -33.14
CA VAL A 650 5.67 -38.23 -33.30
C VAL A 650 6.71 -38.46 -32.22
N SER A 651 6.52 -39.51 -31.43
CA SER A 651 7.38 -39.91 -30.33
C SER A 651 7.46 -41.44 -30.28
N GLU A 652 8.36 -42.00 -29.46
CA GLU A 652 8.54 -43.46 -29.36
C GLU A 652 8.76 -44.11 -30.74
N GLU A 653 9.62 -43.50 -31.57
CA GLU A 653 9.94 -43.98 -32.93
C GLU A 653 10.77 -45.26 -32.88
N THR A 654 10.11 -46.41 -33.03
CA THR A 654 10.75 -47.71 -33.22
C THR A 654 10.92 -48.03 -34.72
N PRO A 655 11.61 -49.11 -35.08
CA PRO A 655 11.76 -49.49 -36.47
C PRO A 655 10.46 -49.97 -37.14
N VAL A 656 9.43 -50.35 -36.39
CA VAL A 656 8.17 -50.88 -36.95
C VAL A 656 6.92 -50.21 -36.39
N SER A 657 7.10 -49.20 -35.55
CA SER A 657 5.99 -48.47 -34.92
C SER A 657 6.43 -47.08 -34.49
N MET A 658 5.48 -46.17 -34.40
CA MET A 658 5.70 -44.85 -33.82
C MET A 658 4.43 -44.43 -33.08
N ARG A 659 4.58 -43.70 -31.99
CA ARG A 659 3.44 -43.09 -31.30
C ARG A 659 3.17 -41.74 -31.92
N VAL A 660 1.92 -41.57 -32.37
CA VAL A 660 1.39 -40.29 -32.82
C VAL A 660 0.50 -39.79 -31.69
N SER A 661 0.90 -38.68 -31.09
CA SER A 661 0.17 -38.01 -30.03
C SER A 661 -0.21 -36.62 -30.46
N TRP A 662 -1.34 -36.13 -29.95
CA TRP A 662 -1.81 -34.81 -30.27
C TRP A 662 -2.49 -34.12 -29.12
N GLU A 663 -2.48 -32.81 -29.17
CA GLU A 663 -3.25 -31.98 -28.26
C GLU A 663 -4.67 -31.79 -28.82
N PRO A 664 -5.73 -32.16 -28.08
CA PRO A 664 -7.10 -31.91 -28.49
C PRO A 664 -7.33 -30.41 -28.76
N PRO A 665 -7.83 -30.01 -29.94
CA PRO A 665 -8.06 -28.61 -30.26
C PRO A 665 -9.11 -27.95 -29.36
N ASN A 666 -10.11 -28.72 -28.90
CA ASN A 666 -11.09 -28.33 -27.89
C ASN A 666 -11.80 -29.57 -27.30
N ALA A 667 -12.64 -29.35 -26.28
CA ALA A 667 -13.38 -30.40 -25.58
C ALA A 667 -14.59 -30.97 -26.35
N HIS A 668 -14.84 -30.54 -27.59
CA HIS A 668 -16.05 -30.87 -28.37
C HIS A 668 -15.79 -31.82 -29.55
N VAL A 669 -14.56 -32.32 -29.71
CA VAL A 669 -14.21 -33.32 -30.75
C VAL A 669 -14.88 -34.66 -30.44
N LEU A 670 -15.59 -35.23 -31.42
CA LEU A 670 -16.25 -36.54 -31.25
C LEU A 670 -15.29 -37.70 -31.48
N GLN A 671 -14.49 -37.61 -32.55
CA GLN A 671 -13.50 -38.62 -32.92
C GLN A 671 -12.37 -38.01 -33.75
N TYR A 672 -11.25 -38.73 -33.82
CA TYR A 672 -10.09 -38.37 -34.64
C TYR A 672 -9.90 -39.43 -35.73
N ARG A 673 -9.54 -39.00 -36.93
CA ARG A 673 -9.13 -39.88 -38.04
C ARG A 673 -7.65 -39.67 -38.31
N VAL A 674 -6.86 -40.74 -38.22
CA VAL A 674 -5.43 -40.73 -38.46
C VAL A 674 -5.15 -41.48 -39.75
N SER A 675 -4.62 -40.81 -40.77
CA SER A 675 -4.20 -41.42 -42.03
C SER A 675 -2.69 -41.28 -42.18
N TYR A 676 -2.00 -42.34 -42.59
CA TYR A 676 -0.56 -42.33 -42.80
C TYR A 676 -0.16 -43.01 -44.11
N THR A 677 0.82 -42.42 -44.79
CA THR A 677 1.34 -42.87 -46.09
C THR A 677 2.86 -42.91 -46.05
N ALA A 678 3.46 -44.00 -46.55
CA ALA A 678 4.91 -44.04 -46.75
C ALA A 678 5.29 -43.07 -47.86
N LEU A 679 6.30 -42.22 -47.66
CA LEU A 679 6.75 -41.28 -48.71
C LEU A 679 7.37 -42.00 -49.93
N SER A 680 7.69 -43.28 -49.79
CA SER A 680 8.29 -44.15 -50.83
C SER A 680 7.26 -45.00 -51.61
N GLY A 681 5.99 -45.04 -51.22
CA GLY A 681 4.98 -45.94 -51.79
C GLY A 681 3.56 -45.36 -51.77
N ALA A 682 2.66 -45.91 -52.60
CA ALA A 682 1.35 -45.31 -52.88
C ALA A 682 0.21 -45.74 -51.92
N ASP A 683 0.48 -46.59 -50.93
CA ASP A 683 -0.57 -47.14 -50.05
C ASP A 683 -0.79 -46.26 -48.81
N SER A 684 -2.02 -45.76 -48.66
CA SER A 684 -2.52 -45.05 -47.47
C SER A 684 -3.25 -45.99 -46.53
N GLN A 685 -2.92 -45.94 -45.25
CA GLN A 685 -3.64 -46.65 -44.20
C GLN A 685 -4.35 -45.65 -43.27
N ASP A 686 -5.57 -46.01 -42.88
CA ASP A 686 -6.47 -45.16 -42.09
C ASP A 686 -6.76 -45.84 -40.74
N SER A 687 -6.86 -45.05 -39.68
CA SER A 687 -7.28 -45.52 -38.35
C SER A 687 -8.17 -44.49 -37.67
N THR A 688 -9.37 -44.91 -37.24
CA THR A 688 -10.29 -44.05 -36.48
C THR A 688 -10.09 -44.26 -34.99
N VAL A 689 -9.93 -43.16 -34.25
CA VAL A 689 -9.59 -43.16 -32.82
C VAL A 689 -10.68 -42.40 -32.06
N GLY A 690 -11.48 -43.12 -31.27
CA GLY A 690 -12.55 -42.53 -30.45
C GLY A 690 -12.03 -41.99 -29.13
N GLY A 691 -12.20 -40.69 -28.88
CA GLY A 691 -11.96 -40.01 -27.58
C GLY A 691 -10.54 -40.05 -27.01
N ARG A 692 -9.58 -40.76 -27.64
CA ARG A 692 -8.17 -40.81 -27.25
C ARG A 692 -7.36 -39.78 -28.03
N HIS A 693 -6.35 -39.21 -27.38
CA HIS A 693 -5.47 -38.16 -27.88
C HIS A 693 -4.07 -38.67 -28.27
N SER A 694 -3.92 -39.99 -28.39
CA SER A 694 -2.74 -40.64 -28.96
C SER A 694 -3.10 -42.00 -29.56
N VAL A 695 -2.33 -42.41 -30.57
CA VAL A 695 -2.41 -43.73 -31.20
C VAL A 695 -0.99 -44.24 -31.48
N VAL A 696 -0.78 -45.55 -31.32
CA VAL A 696 0.47 -46.20 -31.74
C VAL A 696 0.22 -46.78 -33.12
N LEU A 697 0.88 -46.25 -34.14
CA LEU A 697 0.90 -46.80 -35.48
C LEU A 697 1.82 -48.02 -35.48
N LYS A 698 1.29 -49.20 -35.82
CA LYS A 698 2.02 -50.48 -35.80
C LYS A 698 2.25 -50.99 -37.22
N SER A 699 3.15 -51.97 -37.37
CA SER A 699 3.44 -52.63 -38.65
C SER A 699 3.99 -51.70 -39.75
N LEU A 700 4.73 -50.67 -39.34
CA LEU A 700 5.41 -49.74 -40.26
C LEU A 700 6.72 -50.35 -40.79
N GLN A 701 7.19 -49.88 -41.93
CA GLN A 701 8.47 -50.30 -42.50
C GLN A 701 9.64 -49.59 -41.78
N PRO A 702 10.75 -50.29 -41.48
CA PRO A 702 11.96 -49.68 -40.93
C PRO A 702 12.60 -48.64 -41.86
N ASP A 703 13.32 -47.69 -41.27
CA ASP A 703 14.02 -46.59 -41.96
C ASP A 703 13.15 -45.81 -42.98
N THR A 704 11.83 -45.85 -42.82
CA THR A 704 10.89 -45.31 -43.79
C THR A 704 10.23 -44.05 -43.22
N ARG A 705 10.22 -42.99 -44.02
CA ARG A 705 9.52 -41.75 -43.67
C ARG A 705 8.05 -41.89 -44.02
N TYR A 706 7.19 -41.57 -43.05
CA TYR A 706 5.74 -41.56 -43.20
C TYR A 706 5.22 -40.12 -43.12
N SER A 707 4.29 -39.77 -44.01
CA SER A 707 3.44 -38.59 -43.88
C SER A 707 2.20 -39.00 -43.10
N ILE A 708 1.96 -38.35 -41.98
CA ILE A 708 0.86 -38.66 -41.06
C ILE A 708 -0.04 -37.44 -41.01
N LEU A 709 -1.33 -37.64 -41.25
CA LEU A 709 -2.36 -36.60 -41.18
C LEU A 709 -3.38 -37.02 -40.12
N VAL A 710 -3.58 -36.17 -39.12
CA VAL A 710 -4.61 -36.33 -38.11
C VAL A 710 -5.70 -35.31 -38.38
N SER A 711 -6.93 -35.76 -38.64
CA SER A 711 -8.11 -34.90 -38.77
C SER A 711 -9.09 -35.12 -37.62
N THR A 712 -9.80 -34.04 -37.28
CA THR A 712 -10.88 -34.07 -36.28
C THR A 712 -12.22 -34.26 -36.96
N GLU A 713 -13.20 -34.84 -36.26
CA GLU A 713 -14.57 -34.96 -36.75
C GLU A 713 -15.56 -34.43 -35.72
N TYR A 714 -16.42 -33.52 -36.17
CA TYR A 714 -17.47 -32.88 -35.37
C TYR A 714 -18.86 -33.31 -35.88
N ARG A 715 -19.90 -33.08 -35.06
CA ARG A 715 -21.27 -33.60 -35.26
C ARG A 715 -21.90 -33.30 -36.64
N SER A 716 -21.42 -32.30 -37.37
CA SER A 716 -21.95 -31.92 -38.68
C SER A 716 -20.90 -31.57 -39.75
N ARG A 717 -19.60 -31.73 -39.49
CA ARG A 717 -18.51 -31.43 -40.45
C ARG A 717 -17.21 -32.16 -40.12
N GLU A 718 -16.44 -32.43 -41.16
CA GLU A 718 -15.01 -32.81 -41.07
C GLU A 718 -14.25 -31.58 -40.55
N GLY A 719 -13.52 -31.75 -39.45
CA GLY A 719 -12.85 -30.69 -38.70
C GLY A 719 -11.42 -30.45 -39.17
N GLY A 720 -10.70 -29.64 -38.40
CA GLY A 720 -9.32 -29.30 -38.68
C GLY A 720 -8.35 -30.49 -38.69
N SER A 721 -7.28 -30.38 -39.48
CA SER A 721 -6.26 -31.43 -39.64
C SER A 721 -4.84 -30.89 -39.52
N ASP A 722 -3.93 -31.68 -38.94
CA ASP A 722 -2.50 -31.36 -38.91
C ASP A 722 -1.67 -32.53 -39.45
N SER A 723 -0.55 -32.19 -40.09
CA SER A 723 0.33 -33.17 -40.71
C SER A 723 1.69 -33.18 -40.02
N ALA A 724 2.13 -34.35 -39.58
CA ALA A 724 3.50 -34.56 -39.14
C ALA A 724 4.20 -35.56 -40.04
N GLN A 725 5.52 -35.48 -40.07
CA GLN A 725 6.35 -36.54 -40.62
C GLN A 725 7.05 -37.27 -39.49
N GLY A 726 6.86 -38.58 -39.44
CA GLY A 726 7.62 -39.49 -38.58
C GLY A 726 8.58 -40.29 -39.43
N LYS A 727 9.81 -40.51 -38.96
CA LYS A 727 10.71 -41.47 -39.58
C LYS A 727 10.82 -42.66 -38.63
N THR A 728 10.45 -43.85 -39.08
CA THR A 728 10.76 -45.04 -38.28
C THR A 728 12.27 -45.15 -38.13
N SER A 729 12.73 -45.48 -36.92
CA SER A 729 14.15 -45.70 -36.67
C SER A 729 14.68 -46.78 -37.63
N GLU A 730 15.96 -46.67 -38.01
CA GLU A 730 16.62 -47.81 -38.63
C GLU A 730 16.47 -49.02 -37.71
N SER A 731 16.23 -50.20 -38.29
CA SER A 731 16.20 -51.45 -37.52
C SER A 731 17.58 -51.67 -36.93
N LYS A 732 17.82 -51.13 -35.73
CA LYS A 732 19.01 -51.40 -34.91
C LYS A 732 18.87 -52.77 -34.28
N ILE A 733 18.74 -53.79 -35.11
CA ILE A 733 19.41 -55.04 -34.83
C ILE A 733 20.74 -54.87 -35.53
N LYS A 734 21.75 -54.59 -34.74
CA LYS A 734 23.11 -54.69 -35.18
C LYS A 734 23.38 -56.12 -35.67
N THR A 735 23.24 -56.38 -36.97
CA THR A 735 24.22 -57.22 -37.66
C THR A 735 25.50 -56.38 -37.79
N LEU A 736 26.14 -56.06 -36.66
CA LEU A 736 27.33 -55.22 -36.63
C LEU A 736 28.58 -56.08 -36.81
N GLY A 737 28.72 -56.66 -37.99
CA GLY A 737 30.03 -56.99 -38.51
C GLY A 737 30.77 -55.71 -38.88
N LYS A 738 31.44 -55.10 -37.90
CA LYS A 738 32.68 -54.28 -37.99
C LYS A 738 32.70 -53.16 -36.94
N GLU A 739 33.43 -53.41 -35.86
CA GLU A 739 34.54 -52.55 -35.43
C GLU A 739 35.46 -53.34 -34.47
N ARG A 740 36.55 -53.88 -35.06
CA ARG A 740 37.73 -54.63 -34.52
C ARG A 740 37.67 -56.17 -34.40
N PRO A 741 38.81 -56.87 -34.64
CA PRO A 741 38.86 -58.08 -35.50
C PRO A 741 38.80 -59.47 -34.83
N ASP A 742 38.39 -59.63 -33.56
CA ASP A 742 38.42 -60.94 -32.88
C ASP A 742 37.08 -61.28 -32.15
N ASP A 743 35.98 -61.45 -32.91
CA ASP A 743 34.72 -62.26 -32.75
C ASP A 743 34.10 -62.62 -31.35
N PRO A 744 32.79 -62.99 -31.19
CA PRO A 744 31.54 -62.78 -31.97
C PRO A 744 30.36 -62.23 -31.11
N THR A 745 29.55 -61.28 -31.61
CA THR A 745 28.15 -61.11 -31.13
C THR A 745 27.22 -61.28 -32.31
N CYS A 746 26.22 -62.17 -32.22
CA CYS A 746 25.27 -62.32 -33.32
C CYS A 746 23.91 -61.68 -33.03
N PHE A 747 23.40 -61.73 -31.79
CA PHE A 747 22.25 -60.94 -31.36
C PHE A 747 22.38 -60.63 -29.87
N ASP A 748 22.40 -59.34 -29.52
CA ASP A 748 22.29 -58.87 -28.13
C ASP A 748 20.81 -58.88 -27.72
N MET A 749 20.44 -59.90 -26.96
CA MET A 749 19.05 -60.09 -26.56
C MET A 749 18.68 -59.20 -25.38
N MET A 750 19.65 -58.70 -24.61
CA MET A 750 19.39 -57.71 -23.56
C MET A 750 18.89 -56.41 -24.19
N GLU A 751 19.54 -55.93 -25.25
CA GLU A 751 19.07 -54.77 -26.02
C GLU A 751 17.72 -55.04 -26.69
N ALA A 752 17.55 -56.22 -27.28
CA ALA A 752 16.32 -56.59 -27.98
C ALA A 752 15.06 -56.53 -27.09
N PHE A 753 15.17 -56.89 -25.80
CA PHE A 753 14.08 -56.82 -24.83
C PHE A 753 14.02 -55.49 -24.05
N GLY A 754 14.85 -54.48 -24.41
CA GLY A 754 14.89 -53.20 -23.73
C GLY A 754 15.51 -53.24 -22.32
N LEU A 755 16.24 -54.32 -22.00
CA LEU A 755 16.91 -54.54 -20.73
C LEU A 755 18.28 -53.86 -20.73
N THR A 756 18.29 -52.54 -20.89
CA THR A 756 19.50 -51.71 -20.90
C THR A 756 19.41 -50.60 -19.87
N GLN A 757 20.54 -50.02 -19.47
CA GLN A 757 20.57 -48.97 -18.45
C GLN A 757 19.70 -47.76 -18.84
N SER A 758 19.60 -47.44 -20.13
CA SER A 758 18.80 -46.33 -20.66
C SER A 758 17.32 -46.67 -20.89
N ALA A 759 16.99 -47.92 -21.23
CA ALA A 759 15.63 -48.29 -21.65
C ALA A 759 14.82 -49.05 -20.60
N HIS A 760 15.43 -49.69 -19.59
CA HIS A 760 14.69 -50.56 -18.66
C HIS A 760 13.55 -49.86 -17.91
N SER A 761 13.65 -48.55 -17.66
CA SER A 761 12.60 -47.78 -16.97
C SER A 761 11.28 -47.67 -17.74
N SER A 762 11.30 -47.88 -19.06
CA SER A 762 10.08 -47.92 -19.88
C SER A 762 9.49 -49.32 -20.04
N VAL A 763 10.17 -50.36 -19.51
CA VAL A 763 9.70 -51.75 -19.56
C VAL A 763 8.91 -52.06 -18.28
N GLU A 764 7.58 -52.14 -18.40
CA GLU A 764 6.68 -52.40 -17.27
C GLU A 764 7.01 -53.74 -16.61
N GLY A 765 7.17 -53.74 -15.28
CA GLY A 765 7.43 -54.96 -14.52
C GLY A 765 8.88 -55.45 -14.52
N VAL A 766 9.82 -54.63 -15.00
CA VAL A 766 11.26 -54.86 -14.87
C VAL A 766 11.86 -53.84 -13.91
N ALA A 767 12.77 -54.29 -13.04
CA ALA A 767 13.59 -53.39 -12.22
C ALA A 767 15.09 -53.66 -12.45
N ALA A 768 15.88 -52.61 -12.62
CA ALA A 768 17.33 -52.72 -12.60
C ALA A 768 17.84 -52.65 -11.15
N GLU A 769 18.60 -53.65 -10.73
CA GLU A 769 19.29 -53.65 -9.45
C GLU A 769 20.71 -53.10 -9.62
N PRO A 770 21.14 -52.16 -8.75
CA PRO A 770 22.50 -51.63 -8.79
C PRO A 770 23.54 -52.72 -8.56
N PHE A 771 24.63 -52.61 -9.31
CA PHE A 771 25.83 -53.46 -9.36
C PHE A 771 26.12 -54.23 -8.07
N VAL A 772 25.69 -55.49 -8.01
CA VAL A 772 25.98 -56.33 -6.83
C VAL A 772 27.39 -56.94 -6.93
N PHE A 773 27.86 -57.33 -8.14
CA PHE A 773 29.18 -57.97 -8.30
C PHE A 773 29.91 -57.74 -9.64
N SER A 774 29.24 -57.25 -10.69
CA SER A 774 29.88 -56.96 -11.99
C SER A 774 29.62 -55.50 -12.40
N ALA A 775 30.38 -55.00 -13.38
CA ALA A 775 30.11 -53.69 -13.98
C ALA A 775 28.85 -53.69 -14.87
N LEU A 776 28.15 -54.82 -14.97
CA LEU A 776 26.91 -54.96 -15.72
C LEU A 776 25.69 -54.90 -14.77
N PRO A 777 24.65 -54.13 -15.12
CA PRO A 777 23.41 -54.09 -14.35
C PRO A 777 22.71 -55.45 -14.37
N THR A 778 22.00 -55.76 -13.28
CA THR A 778 21.15 -56.95 -13.18
C THR A 778 19.69 -56.54 -13.30
N TYR A 779 18.90 -57.28 -14.07
CA TYR A 779 17.49 -56.99 -14.30
C TYR A 779 16.60 -58.03 -13.63
N THR A 780 15.72 -57.57 -12.75
CA THR A 780 14.70 -58.37 -12.09
C THR A 780 13.43 -58.33 -12.91
N LEU A 781 13.03 -59.49 -13.44
CA LEU A 781 11.74 -59.68 -14.08
C LEU A 781 10.77 -60.16 -13.00
N TYR A 782 9.67 -59.43 -12.80
CA TYR A 782 8.65 -59.81 -11.82
C TYR A 782 7.60 -60.76 -12.42
N LYS A 783 6.81 -61.39 -11.56
CA LYS A 783 5.68 -62.23 -11.96
C LYS A 783 4.67 -61.43 -12.81
N ASP A 784 3.99 -62.13 -13.71
CA ASP A 784 2.95 -61.58 -14.61
C ASP A 784 3.48 -60.52 -15.62
N VAL A 785 4.80 -60.42 -15.76
CA VAL A 785 5.50 -59.57 -16.72
C VAL A 785 5.96 -60.42 -17.90
N GLN A 786 5.31 -60.25 -19.06
CA GLN A 786 5.62 -61.03 -20.25
C GLN A 786 6.43 -60.19 -21.25
N LEU A 787 7.75 -60.27 -21.16
CA LEU A 787 8.62 -59.64 -22.14
C LEU A 787 8.52 -60.40 -23.46
N THR A 788 7.86 -59.78 -24.45
CA THR A 788 7.56 -60.38 -25.74
C THR A 788 8.07 -59.44 -26.84
N GLN A 789 8.86 -59.97 -27.77
CA GLN A 789 9.39 -59.23 -28.91
C GLN A 789 9.09 -59.99 -30.21
N SER A 790 8.90 -59.26 -31.32
CA SER A 790 8.68 -59.91 -32.63
C SER A 790 9.98 -60.55 -33.10
N THR A 791 9.92 -61.83 -33.48
CA THR A 791 11.06 -62.55 -34.05
C THR A 791 11.56 -61.87 -35.33
N LYS A 792 10.67 -61.27 -36.13
CA LYS A 792 11.05 -60.49 -37.32
C LYS A 792 11.93 -59.30 -36.96
N PHE A 793 11.73 -58.75 -35.77
CA PHE A 793 12.45 -57.62 -35.22
C PHE A 793 13.71 -58.02 -34.45
N ILE A 794 13.99 -59.30 -34.21
CA ILE A 794 15.25 -59.73 -33.59
C ILE A 794 16.11 -60.49 -34.60
N HIS A 795 15.50 -61.33 -35.42
CA HIS A 795 16.17 -62.19 -36.40
C HIS A 795 15.54 -62.03 -37.80
N PRO A 796 15.70 -60.87 -38.47
CA PRO A 796 15.11 -60.62 -39.78
C PRO A 796 15.65 -61.55 -40.87
N ALA A 797 16.87 -62.06 -40.70
CA ALA A 797 17.51 -63.04 -41.57
C ALA A 797 17.27 -64.50 -41.14
N GLY A 798 16.53 -64.74 -40.05
CA GLY A 798 16.37 -66.04 -39.42
C GLY A 798 17.54 -66.43 -38.50
N PHE A 799 17.45 -67.61 -37.90
CA PHE A 799 18.47 -68.15 -36.98
C PHE A 799 19.55 -68.90 -37.75
N SER A 800 20.80 -68.76 -37.30
CA SER A 800 21.89 -69.60 -37.78
C SER A 800 21.62 -71.07 -37.39
N PRO A 801 21.82 -72.05 -38.30
CA PRO A 801 21.72 -73.47 -37.97
C PRO A 801 22.73 -73.90 -36.91
N GLU A 802 23.82 -73.13 -36.75
CA GLU A 802 24.85 -73.33 -35.74
C GLU A 802 25.00 -72.05 -34.91
N HIS A 803 24.71 -72.15 -33.61
CA HIS A 803 24.77 -71.01 -32.70
C HIS A 803 24.94 -71.46 -31.26
N THR A 804 25.36 -70.55 -30.38
CA THR A 804 25.38 -70.73 -28.93
C THR A 804 24.39 -69.77 -28.28
N ILE A 805 23.48 -70.29 -27.47
CA ILE A 805 22.62 -69.49 -26.60
C ILE A 805 23.36 -69.32 -25.28
N SER A 806 23.64 -68.08 -24.88
CA SER A 806 24.37 -67.73 -23.65
C SER A 806 23.46 -66.92 -22.74
N ILE A 807 23.08 -67.46 -21.57
CA ILE A 807 22.17 -66.81 -20.61
C ILE A 807 22.78 -66.86 -19.20
N ALA A 808 23.01 -65.70 -18.58
CA ALA A 808 23.38 -65.58 -17.17
C ALA A 808 22.18 -65.15 -16.34
N PHE A 809 21.70 -66.04 -15.46
CA PHE A 809 20.48 -65.82 -14.69
C PHE A 809 20.59 -66.35 -13.25
N ARG A 810 19.71 -65.88 -12.37
CA ARG A 810 19.45 -66.52 -11.06
C ARG A 810 17.95 -66.65 -10.82
N LEU A 811 17.56 -67.80 -10.25
CA LEU A 811 16.21 -67.98 -9.75
C LEU A 811 16.04 -67.28 -8.39
N LEU A 812 14.88 -66.69 -8.17
CA LEU A 812 14.52 -66.00 -6.95
C LEU A 812 13.77 -66.92 -5.99
N GLN A 813 13.63 -66.49 -4.73
CA GLN A 813 12.83 -67.23 -3.76
C GLN A 813 11.34 -67.26 -4.13
N ASP A 814 10.86 -66.26 -4.86
CA ASP A 814 9.48 -66.15 -5.34
C ASP A 814 9.27 -66.76 -6.73
N SER A 815 10.33 -67.31 -7.36
CA SER A 815 10.21 -68.01 -8.65
C SER A 815 9.21 -69.16 -8.55
N PRO A 816 8.35 -69.35 -9.58
CA PRO A 816 7.35 -70.40 -9.56
C PRO A 816 8.00 -71.79 -9.52
N LYS A 817 7.33 -72.74 -8.83
CA LYS A 817 7.77 -74.14 -8.76
C LYS A 817 7.42 -74.95 -10.01
N GLU A 818 6.60 -74.40 -10.90
CA GLU A 818 6.21 -75.07 -12.15
C GLU A 818 7.17 -74.75 -13.30
N PRO A 819 7.24 -75.60 -14.34
CA PRO A 819 8.16 -75.40 -15.45
C PRO A 819 7.84 -74.14 -16.24
N PHE A 820 8.89 -73.39 -16.59
CA PHE A 820 8.79 -72.17 -17.40
C PHE A 820 9.96 -72.05 -18.38
N ALA A 821 9.71 -71.39 -19.51
CA ALA A 821 10.72 -71.06 -20.50
C ALA A 821 11.52 -69.85 -20.01
N LEU A 822 12.83 -70.01 -19.82
CA LEU A 822 13.73 -68.87 -19.63
C LEU A 822 13.67 -67.97 -20.86
N TRP A 823 13.72 -68.59 -22.04
CA TRP A 823 13.50 -67.99 -23.34
C TRP A 823 12.83 -68.99 -24.27
N GLN A 824 11.91 -68.52 -25.11
CA GLN A 824 11.31 -69.32 -26.18
C GLN A 824 10.93 -68.48 -27.39
N LEU A 825 10.89 -69.13 -28.54
CA LEU A 825 10.42 -68.62 -29.82
C LEU A 825 9.14 -69.35 -30.24
N THR A 826 8.17 -68.57 -30.73
CA THR A 826 6.86 -69.05 -31.21
C THR A 826 6.57 -68.62 -32.63
N ASP A 827 5.55 -69.22 -33.24
CA ASP A 827 4.89 -68.66 -34.43
C ASP A 827 3.89 -67.55 -34.06
N ASP A 828 3.19 -67.03 -35.07
CA ASP A 828 2.13 -66.00 -34.95
C ASP A 828 0.96 -66.42 -34.05
N ASP A 829 0.73 -67.73 -33.91
CA ASP A 829 -0.31 -68.33 -33.06
C ASP A 829 0.18 -68.60 -31.62
N PHE A 830 1.35 -68.08 -31.25
CA PHE A 830 2.01 -68.29 -29.97
C PHE A 830 2.32 -69.77 -29.65
N GLN A 831 2.48 -70.63 -30.68
CA GLN A 831 2.92 -72.02 -30.49
C GLN A 831 4.44 -72.11 -30.37
N PRO A 832 4.98 -72.75 -29.31
CA PRO A 832 6.43 -72.86 -29.10
C PRO A 832 7.09 -73.72 -30.17
N LYS A 833 8.10 -73.16 -30.84
CA LYS A 833 8.90 -73.85 -31.87
C LYS A 833 10.32 -74.14 -31.40
N MET A 834 10.89 -73.26 -30.57
CA MET A 834 12.20 -73.44 -29.97
C MET A 834 12.25 -72.77 -28.59
N GLY A 835 13.08 -73.27 -27.68
CA GLY A 835 13.26 -72.61 -26.39
C GLY A 835 14.05 -73.41 -25.38
N LEU A 836 14.40 -72.73 -24.30
CA LEU A 836 15.09 -73.26 -23.13
C LEU A 836 14.16 -73.21 -21.92
N VAL A 837 13.74 -74.38 -21.47
CA VAL A 837 12.81 -74.57 -20.34
C VAL A 837 13.58 -75.03 -19.12
N ILE A 838 13.28 -74.42 -17.99
CA ILE A 838 13.77 -74.82 -16.69
C ILE A 838 12.62 -75.40 -15.87
N ASP A 839 12.85 -76.56 -15.26
CA ASP A 839 11.86 -77.24 -14.42
C ASP A 839 12.36 -77.34 -12.97
N PRO A 840 11.92 -76.43 -12.09
CA PRO A 840 12.31 -76.46 -10.67
C PRO A 840 11.83 -77.69 -9.91
N SER A 841 10.79 -78.38 -10.41
CA SER A 841 10.21 -79.56 -9.74
C SER A 841 11.04 -80.81 -9.97
N THR A 842 11.54 -81.00 -11.19
CA THR A 842 12.39 -82.14 -11.57
C THR A 842 13.89 -81.81 -11.53
N LYS A 843 14.23 -80.53 -11.41
CA LYS A 843 15.60 -79.98 -11.50
C LYS A 843 16.27 -80.30 -12.84
N HIS A 844 15.50 -80.22 -13.92
CA HIS A 844 15.97 -80.48 -15.27
C HIS A 844 16.01 -79.19 -16.10
N LEU A 845 16.98 -79.13 -16.99
CA LEU A 845 17.06 -78.12 -18.05
C LEU A 845 16.71 -78.80 -19.37
N GLN A 846 15.74 -78.26 -20.10
CA GLN A 846 15.22 -78.84 -21.32
C GLN A 846 15.36 -77.85 -22.48
N TYR A 847 16.01 -78.29 -23.55
CA TYR A 847 16.02 -77.58 -24.81
C TYR A 847 15.04 -78.25 -25.77
N PHE A 848 14.25 -77.45 -26.48
CA PHE A 848 13.42 -77.96 -27.56
C PHE A 848 13.61 -77.10 -28.81
N SER A 849 13.48 -77.73 -29.98
CA SER A 849 13.58 -77.05 -31.28
C SER A 849 12.81 -77.81 -32.35
N LEU A 850 12.47 -77.16 -33.46
CA LEU A 850 12.01 -77.85 -34.67
C LEU A 850 13.21 -78.47 -35.40
N ASP A 851 13.07 -79.73 -35.81
CA ASP A 851 14.00 -80.35 -36.74
C ASP A 851 13.71 -79.96 -38.20
N TYR A 852 14.58 -80.35 -39.12
CA TYR A 852 14.43 -80.12 -40.56
C TYR A 852 13.14 -80.69 -41.19
N ARG A 853 12.39 -81.53 -40.46
CA ARG A 853 11.11 -82.11 -40.89
C ARG A 853 9.91 -81.35 -40.31
N GLY A 854 10.15 -80.32 -39.48
CA GLY A 854 9.11 -79.56 -38.78
C GLY A 854 8.57 -80.26 -37.54
N GLU A 855 9.25 -81.30 -37.04
CA GLU A 855 8.87 -82.02 -35.82
C GLU A 855 9.62 -81.44 -34.60
N VAL A 856 8.93 -81.32 -33.47
CA VAL A 856 9.56 -80.84 -32.22
C VAL A 856 10.47 -81.93 -31.65
N GLN A 857 11.76 -81.64 -31.50
CA GLN A 857 12.70 -82.47 -30.74
C GLN A 857 12.96 -81.84 -29.37
N GLN A 858 13.12 -82.69 -28.36
CA GLN A 858 13.33 -82.27 -26.97
C GLN A 858 14.55 -82.98 -26.39
N LEU A 859 15.48 -82.21 -25.82
CA LEU A 859 16.71 -82.69 -25.22
C LEU A 859 16.73 -82.27 -23.75
N THR A 860 16.86 -83.24 -22.84
CA THR A 860 16.86 -83.01 -21.39
C THR A 860 18.25 -83.23 -20.80
N PHE A 861 18.63 -82.33 -19.91
CA PHE A 861 19.88 -82.35 -19.14
C PHE A 861 19.56 -82.41 -17.65
N ASP A 862 20.05 -83.46 -17.00
CA ASP A 862 19.76 -83.88 -15.63
C ASP A 862 21.03 -84.19 -14.82
N GLN A 863 22.20 -83.79 -15.33
CA GLN A 863 23.47 -84.01 -14.65
C GLN A 863 23.55 -83.22 -13.34
N PRO A 864 24.35 -83.67 -12.34
CA PRO A 864 24.48 -83.00 -11.04
C PRO A 864 24.84 -81.52 -11.11
N GLN A 865 25.60 -81.11 -12.13
CA GLN A 865 25.97 -79.73 -12.39
C GLN A 865 24.75 -78.85 -12.70
N VAL A 866 23.72 -79.40 -13.37
CA VAL A 866 22.45 -78.72 -13.70
C VAL A 866 21.61 -78.49 -12.45
N HIS A 867 21.66 -79.39 -11.47
CA HIS A 867 20.92 -79.21 -10.21
C HIS A 867 21.33 -77.93 -9.47
N ARG A 868 22.54 -77.40 -9.71
CA ARG A 868 23.03 -76.17 -9.09
C ARG A 868 22.26 -74.91 -9.52
N LEU A 869 21.72 -74.91 -10.75
CA LEU A 869 20.93 -73.81 -11.33
C LEU A 869 19.72 -73.40 -10.45
N PHE A 870 19.27 -74.30 -9.58
CA PHE A 870 18.05 -74.15 -8.79
C PHE A 870 18.27 -73.63 -7.36
N TYR A 871 19.48 -73.19 -6.99
CA TYR A 871 19.83 -72.81 -5.62
C TYR A 871 20.10 -71.31 -5.39
N GLY A 872 19.53 -70.42 -6.21
CA GLY A 872 19.46 -68.97 -5.94
C GLY A 872 20.75 -68.17 -6.22
N SER A 873 21.84 -68.82 -6.61
CA SER A 873 23.05 -68.18 -7.15
C SER A 873 22.90 -67.85 -8.64
N PHE A 874 23.72 -66.90 -9.12
CA PHE A 874 23.89 -66.67 -10.56
C PHE A 874 24.63 -67.82 -11.20
N HIS A 875 24.10 -68.27 -12.34
CA HIS A 875 24.71 -69.27 -13.19
C HIS A 875 24.66 -68.82 -14.65
N LYS A 876 25.69 -69.18 -15.41
CA LYS A 876 25.78 -68.90 -16.85
C LYS A 876 25.64 -70.20 -17.62
N VAL A 877 24.63 -70.25 -18.48
CA VAL A 877 24.32 -71.42 -19.29
C VAL A 877 24.66 -71.12 -20.73
N HIS A 878 25.52 -71.96 -21.31
CA HIS A 878 25.79 -71.99 -22.74
C HIS A 878 25.22 -73.25 -23.35
N LEU A 879 24.38 -73.06 -24.37
CA LEU A 879 23.85 -74.15 -25.16
C LEU A 879 24.37 -74.03 -26.60
N SER A 880 25.42 -74.76 -26.93
CA SER A 880 25.99 -74.80 -28.28
C SER A 880 25.18 -75.78 -29.14
N VAL A 881 24.41 -75.24 -30.07
CA VAL A 881 23.56 -75.96 -31.01
C VAL A 881 24.34 -76.17 -32.31
N GLY A 882 24.72 -77.41 -32.59
CA GLY A 882 25.33 -77.82 -33.85
C GLY A 882 24.36 -78.60 -34.74
N GLN A 883 24.80 -78.99 -35.94
CA GLN A 883 23.96 -79.72 -36.90
C GLN A 883 23.58 -81.14 -36.44
N VAL A 884 24.39 -81.79 -35.60
CA VAL A 884 24.24 -83.20 -35.23
C VAL A 884 24.11 -83.44 -33.72
N SER A 885 24.38 -82.40 -32.91
CA SER A 885 24.36 -82.48 -31.47
C SER A 885 24.16 -81.11 -30.84
N VAL A 886 23.67 -81.12 -29.61
CA VAL A 886 23.57 -79.94 -28.75
C VAL A 886 24.38 -80.23 -27.50
N SER A 887 25.31 -79.34 -27.18
CA SER A 887 26.13 -79.43 -25.97
C SER A 887 25.78 -78.34 -24.97
N LEU A 888 25.72 -78.72 -23.70
CA LEU A 888 25.43 -77.85 -22.57
C LEU A 888 26.72 -77.63 -21.78
N SER A 889 27.05 -76.36 -21.55
CA SER A 889 28.03 -75.92 -20.56
C SER A 889 27.34 -75.06 -19.49
N VAL A 890 27.68 -75.27 -18.24
CA VAL A 890 27.18 -74.49 -17.09
C VAL A 890 28.38 -73.92 -16.35
N ASP A 891 28.37 -72.62 -16.12
CA ASP A 891 29.46 -71.86 -15.50
C ASP A 891 30.81 -72.12 -16.20
N CYS A 892 30.79 -72.08 -17.53
CA CYS A 892 31.93 -72.34 -18.44
C CYS A 892 32.56 -73.74 -18.31
N GLN A 893 31.84 -74.69 -17.69
CA GLN A 893 32.23 -76.10 -17.63
C GLN A 893 31.30 -76.94 -18.50
N ARG A 894 31.86 -77.72 -19.43
CA ARG A 894 31.08 -78.63 -20.28
C ARG A 894 30.40 -79.72 -19.43
N VAL A 895 29.08 -79.76 -19.44
CA VAL A 895 28.25 -80.67 -18.63
C VAL A 895 27.88 -81.94 -19.39
N GLY A 896 27.51 -81.80 -20.66
CA GLY A 896 27.13 -82.95 -21.47
C GLY A 896 26.71 -82.58 -22.88
N GLU A 897 26.68 -83.58 -23.75
CA GLU A 897 26.26 -83.46 -25.15
C GLU A 897 25.14 -84.46 -25.41
N ARG A 898 24.17 -84.05 -26.23
CA ARG A 898 23.04 -84.87 -26.65
C ARG A 898 22.96 -84.88 -28.18
N PRO A 899 22.78 -86.04 -28.81
CA PRO A 899 22.58 -86.10 -30.25
C PRO A 899 21.28 -85.37 -30.62
N ALA A 900 21.33 -84.59 -31.69
CA ALA A 900 20.22 -83.76 -32.15
C ALA A 900 20.08 -83.88 -33.66
N ARG A 901 18.84 -83.82 -34.17
CA ARG A 901 18.62 -83.70 -35.61
C ARG A 901 18.91 -82.27 -36.05
N PRO A 902 19.35 -82.04 -37.31
CA PRO A 902 19.55 -80.71 -37.85
C PRO A 902 18.31 -79.84 -37.66
N MET A 903 18.53 -78.60 -37.24
CA MET A 903 17.45 -77.64 -36.99
C MET A 903 16.73 -77.29 -38.28
N GLY A 904 15.39 -77.19 -38.22
CA GLY A 904 14.56 -76.77 -39.34
C GLY A 904 14.45 -75.25 -39.48
N SER A 905 13.72 -74.82 -40.50
CA SER A 905 13.39 -73.40 -40.66
C SER A 905 12.51 -72.94 -39.51
N LEU A 906 13.00 -72.01 -38.70
CA LEU A 906 12.23 -71.37 -37.64
C LEU A 906 11.36 -70.24 -38.22
N PRO A 907 10.17 -69.99 -37.66
CA PRO A 907 9.33 -68.88 -38.06
C PRO A 907 10.02 -67.56 -37.77
N THR A 908 9.97 -66.63 -38.73
CA THR A 908 10.47 -65.25 -38.56
C THR A 908 9.34 -64.26 -38.32
N ASP A 909 8.09 -64.66 -38.49
CA ASP A 909 6.89 -63.85 -38.29
C ASP A 909 6.44 -63.79 -36.82
N GLY A 910 6.71 -64.85 -36.05
CA GLY A 910 6.23 -64.98 -34.68
C GLY A 910 6.94 -64.16 -33.60
N PHE A 911 7.00 -64.70 -32.38
CA PHE A 911 7.39 -63.95 -31.19
C PHE A 911 8.41 -64.69 -30.33
N GLU A 912 9.32 -63.93 -29.73
CA GLU A 912 10.21 -64.41 -28.68
C GLU A 912 9.77 -63.89 -27.32
N MET A 913 9.82 -64.76 -26.31
CA MET A 913 9.28 -64.51 -24.99
C MET A 913 10.23 -64.96 -23.88
N LEU A 914 10.37 -64.14 -22.83
CA LEU A 914 11.12 -64.47 -21.62
C LEU A 914 10.18 -64.84 -20.46
N GLY A 915 10.60 -65.83 -19.66
CA GLY A 915 9.93 -66.19 -18.40
C GLY A 915 8.58 -66.89 -18.52
N LYS A 916 8.14 -67.30 -19.71
CA LYS A 916 6.78 -67.79 -19.93
C LYS A 916 6.50 -69.14 -19.28
N LEU A 917 5.40 -69.25 -18.52
CA LEU A 917 4.95 -70.51 -17.92
C LEU A 917 4.47 -71.51 -18.99
N VAL A 918 5.02 -72.74 -18.99
CA VAL A 918 4.79 -73.74 -20.06
C VAL A 918 3.32 -74.14 -20.20
N LYS A 919 2.55 -74.14 -19.11
CA LYS A 919 1.14 -74.56 -19.09
C LYS A 919 0.17 -73.52 -19.64
N THR A 920 0.61 -72.29 -19.85
CA THR A 920 -0.25 -71.17 -20.24
C THR A 920 -0.14 -70.88 -21.75
N ARG A 921 -1.26 -70.55 -22.40
CA ARG A 921 -1.33 -70.27 -23.85
C ARG A 921 -1.72 -68.82 -24.11
N GLY A 922 -1.31 -68.31 -25.28
CA GLY A 922 -1.64 -66.97 -25.76
C GLY A 922 -0.70 -65.88 -25.25
N PRO A 923 -0.99 -64.60 -25.61
CA PRO A 923 -0.17 -63.44 -25.28
C PRO A 923 -0.28 -62.94 -23.84
N ASN A 924 -1.25 -63.43 -23.06
CA ASN A 924 -1.47 -63.07 -21.65
C ASN A 924 -1.13 -64.26 -20.72
N SER A 925 -0.10 -65.01 -21.07
CA SER A 925 0.41 -66.13 -20.27
C SER A 925 1.11 -65.62 -19.02
N GLY A 926 0.97 -66.34 -17.90
CA GLY A 926 1.73 -65.99 -16.69
C GLY A 926 3.24 -66.13 -16.93
N SER A 927 4.01 -65.38 -16.16
CA SER A 927 5.48 -65.39 -16.23
C SER A 927 6.13 -65.65 -14.88
N ALA A 928 7.34 -66.20 -14.93
CA ALA A 928 8.17 -66.49 -13.78
C ALA A 928 9.00 -65.26 -13.39
N SER A 929 9.13 -65.04 -12.08
CA SER A 929 10.11 -64.09 -11.57
C SER A 929 11.50 -64.71 -11.58
N PHE A 930 12.48 -64.01 -12.16
CA PHE A 930 13.89 -64.38 -12.12
C PHE A 930 14.75 -63.16 -12.43
N GLN A 931 16.04 -63.26 -12.17
CA GLN A 931 16.99 -62.20 -12.51
C GLN A 931 17.89 -62.59 -13.66
N LEU A 932 18.12 -61.63 -14.54
CA LEU A 932 18.88 -61.77 -15.76
C LEU A 932 20.02 -60.74 -15.76
N GLN A 933 21.23 -61.22 -16.01
CA GLN A 933 22.44 -60.38 -16.05
C GLN A 933 22.97 -60.23 -17.47
N SER A 934 22.90 -61.28 -18.28
CA SER A 934 23.24 -61.25 -19.69
C SER A 934 22.43 -62.29 -20.47
N PHE A 935 22.10 -61.96 -21.71
CA PHE A 935 21.47 -62.87 -22.66
C PHE A 935 21.93 -62.51 -24.07
N GLU A 936 22.60 -63.46 -24.72
CA GLU A 936 23.16 -63.30 -26.05
C GLU A 936 22.93 -64.57 -26.87
N ILE A 937 22.68 -64.40 -28.17
CA ILE A 937 22.72 -65.48 -29.14
C ILE A 937 23.93 -65.25 -30.05
N ILE A 938 24.84 -66.21 -30.05
CA ILE A 938 26.16 -66.08 -30.65
C ILE A 938 26.23 -67.03 -31.84
N CYS A 939 26.59 -66.55 -33.03
CA CYS A 939 26.62 -67.35 -34.26
C CYS A 939 27.92 -68.16 -34.38
N ASN A 940 28.37 -68.72 -33.25
CA ASN A 940 29.51 -69.61 -33.17
C ASN A 940 29.23 -70.65 -32.08
N THR A 941 29.55 -71.91 -32.35
CA THR A 941 29.37 -73.03 -31.41
C THR A 941 30.55 -73.21 -30.44
N THR A 942 31.72 -72.63 -30.73
CA THR A 942 32.93 -72.73 -29.88
C THR A 942 32.95 -71.75 -28.71
N TRP A 943 32.06 -70.75 -28.72
CA TRP A 943 32.00 -69.71 -27.68
C TRP A 943 31.93 -70.28 -26.26
N ALA A 944 31.16 -71.35 -26.06
CA ALA A 944 31.01 -72.00 -24.76
C ALA A 944 32.33 -72.53 -24.16
N SER A 945 33.38 -72.70 -24.97
CA SER A 945 34.73 -73.10 -24.53
C SER A 945 35.73 -71.96 -24.48
N GLU A 946 35.41 -70.81 -25.08
CA GLU A 946 36.25 -69.61 -25.09
C GLU A 946 35.89 -68.66 -23.93
N ASP A 947 34.63 -68.69 -23.49
CA ASP A 947 34.16 -67.90 -22.35
C ASP A 947 34.82 -68.36 -21.04
N THR A 948 35.37 -67.40 -20.29
CA THR A 948 36.05 -67.61 -19.01
C THR A 948 35.14 -67.31 -17.81
N CYS A 949 33.87 -66.95 -18.05
CA CYS A 949 32.86 -66.68 -17.00
C CYS A 949 33.30 -65.62 -15.98
N CYS A 950 34.08 -64.62 -16.42
CA CYS A 950 34.57 -63.55 -15.56
C CYS A 950 33.48 -62.66 -14.95
N ASP A 951 32.24 -62.78 -15.44
CA ASP A 951 31.02 -62.12 -14.98
C ASP A 951 30.35 -62.82 -13.79
N LEU A 952 30.72 -64.08 -13.50
CA LEU A 952 30.17 -64.86 -12.40
C LEU A 952 31.08 -64.83 -11.15
N PRO A 953 30.60 -64.35 -9.99
CA PRO A 953 31.42 -64.24 -8.78
C PRO A 953 31.94 -65.59 -8.24
N ALA A 954 31.19 -66.67 -8.44
CA ALA A 954 31.49 -67.99 -7.87
C ALA A 954 32.61 -68.75 -8.61
N VAL A 955 32.91 -68.37 -9.85
CA VAL A 955 33.87 -69.06 -10.73
C VAL A 955 34.93 -68.13 -11.33
N ARG A 956 34.89 -66.84 -10.98
CA ARG A 956 35.87 -65.85 -11.43
C ARG A 956 37.26 -66.16 -10.84
N ASP A 957 38.22 -66.32 -11.73
CA ASP A 957 39.65 -66.40 -11.39
C ASP A 957 40.29 -65.01 -11.53
N GLU A 958 40.89 -64.50 -10.45
CA GLU A 958 41.46 -63.14 -10.43
C GLU A 958 42.70 -62.98 -11.32
N GLU A 959 43.35 -64.08 -11.69
CA GLU A 959 44.54 -64.08 -12.55
C GLU A 959 44.18 -64.09 -14.04
N SER A 960 43.17 -64.87 -14.45
CA SER A 960 42.71 -64.93 -15.84
C SER A 960 41.73 -63.82 -16.23
N CYS A 961 41.06 -63.19 -15.26
CA CYS A 961 40.00 -62.20 -15.54
C CYS A 961 40.47 -60.74 -15.40
N PRO A 962 40.03 -59.83 -16.30
CA PRO A 962 40.40 -58.42 -16.23
C PRO A 962 39.84 -57.73 -14.96
N PRO A 963 40.58 -56.82 -14.30
CA PRO A 963 40.17 -56.20 -13.04
C PRO A 963 38.89 -55.34 -13.17
N HIS A 964 38.11 -55.23 -12.08
CA HIS A 964 36.86 -54.46 -12.08
C HIS A 964 37.12 -52.94 -12.23
N ALA A 965 36.28 -52.24 -13.00
CA ALA A 965 36.45 -50.82 -13.33
C ALA A 965 36.31 -49.83 -12.14
N TYR A 966 35.91 -50.30 -10.95
CA TYR A 966 35.64 -49.46 -9.77
C TYR A 966 36.21 -50.08 -8.48
N THR A 967 37.49 -50.40 -8.45
CA THR A 967 38.22 -50.60 -7.19
C THR A 967 39.06 -49.36 -6.90
N CYS A 968 38.67 -48.58 -5.89
CA CYS A 968 39.48 -47.46 -5.41
C CYS A 968 40.83 -47.95 -4.88
N THR A 969 41.92 -47.62 -5.57
CA THR A 969 43.27 -47.60 -5.01
C THR A 969 43.50 -46.24 -4.34
N CYS A 970 43.63 -46.22 -3.02
CA CYS A 970 44.02 -45.02 -2.28
C CYS A 970 45.49 -44.69 -2.55
N SER A 971 45.75 -43.80 -3.51
CA SER A 971 47.03 -43.08 -3.57
C SER A 971 46.92 -41.80 -4.40
N LEU A 972 47.01 -40.67 -3.69
CA LEU A 972 47.57 -39.36 -4.08
C LEU A 972 46.83 -38.46 -5.07
N ASP A 973 46.27 -37.39 -4.48
CA ASP A 973 46.41 -35.97 -4.84
C ASP A 973 45.89 -35.46 -6.18
N SER A 974 44.57 -35.24 -6.29
CA SER A 974 43.99 -33.95 -6.77
C SER A 974 42.48 -33.84 -6.43
N PRO A 975 41.98 -32.72 -5.86
CA PRO A 975 40.53 -32.50 -5.77
C PRO A 975 39.92 -32.23 -7.15
N GLY A 976 38.86 -32.96 -7.50
CA GLY A 976 38.00 -32.64 -8.64
C GLY A 976 37.20 -31.34 -8.43
N ALA A 977 36.73 -30.74 -9.52
CA ALA A 977 36.01 -29.47 -9.50
C ALA A 977 34.72 -29.53 -8.63
N PRO A 978 34.33 -28.42 -7.96
CA PRO A 978 33.06 -28.36 -7.21
C PRO A 978 31.86 -28.55 -8.15
N GLY A 979 30.91 -29.40 -7.75
CA GLY A 979 29.65 -29.61 -8.48
C GLY A 979 28.68 -28.44 -8.35
N ASP A 980 27.79 -28.31 -9.34
CA ASP A 980 26.80 -27.23 -9.41
C ASP A 980 25.76 -27.28 -8.26
N PRO A 981 25.29 -26.13 -7.74
CA PRO A 981 24.29 -26.10 -6.68
C PRO A 981 22.91 -26.61 -7.15
N GLY A 982 22.32 -27.55 -6.40
CA GLY A 982 20.99 -28.10 -6.67
C GLY A 982 19.82 -27.12 -6.39
N PRO A 983 18.63 -27.38 -6.97
CA PRO A 983 17.48 -26.49 -6.88
C PRO A 983 16.79 -26.50 -5.51
N ILE A 984 16.26 -25.33 -5.12
CA ILE A 984 15.61 -25.04 -3.84
C ILE A 984 14.17 -25.56 -3.85
N VAL A 985 13.84 -26.47 -2.93
CA VAL A 985 12.47 -26.97 -2.71
C VAL A 985 11.81 -26.15 -1.59
N SER A 986 10.71 -25.48 -1.93
CA SER A 986 9.78 -24.84 -0.99
C SER A 986 8.84 -25.90 -0.41
N THR A 987 8.85 -26.10 0.91
CA THR A 987 7.78 -26.80 1.63
C THR A 987 7.51 -26.15 2.99
N GLN A 988 6.23 -25.97 3.32
CA GLN A 988 5.70 -25.84 4.68
C GLN A 988 4.18 -26.14 4.65
N PRO A 989 3.54 -26.49 5.79
CA PRO A 989 3.95 -27.45 6.83
C PRO A 989 2.73 -28.28 7.37
N VAL A 990 2.90 -29.11 8.42
CA VAL A 990 2.09 -29.11 9.68
C VAL A 990 2.40 -30.34 10.60
N HIS A 991 2.87 -29.99 11.81
CA HIS A 991 2.74 -30.59 13.17
C HIS A 991 2.92 -32.09 13.47
N MET A 992 3.83 -32.42 14.40
CA MET A 992 3.50 -32.58 15.85
C MET A 992 4.76 -32.59 16.76
N ARG A 993 4.59 -32.14 18.01
CA ARG A 993 5.58 -31.83 19.07
C ARG A 993 5.73 -32.99 20.08
N PHE A 994 6.87 -32.98 20.80
CA PHE A 994 7.20 -33.43 22.20
C PHE A 994 8.62 -34.06 22.19
N MET A 995 9.61 -33.88 23.08
CA MET A 995 9.95 -33.04 24.25
C MET A 995 11.48 -33.30 24.56
N PHE A 996 12.17 -32.34 25.19
CA PHE A 996 13.60 -32.14 25.61
C PHE A 996 14.58 -33.32 25.94
N PRO A 997 15.92 -33.09 25.87
CA PRO A 997 16.72 -32.75 27.08
C PRO A 997 17.90 -31.72 26.91
N ALA A 998 18.63 -31.49 28.01
CA ALA A 998 19.43 -30.33 28.50
C ALA A 998 20.91 -30.20 28.02
N PRO A 999 21.67 -29.12 28.41
CA PRO A 999 22.85 -28.61 27.69
C PRO A 999 24.24 -28.82 28.36
N GLN A 1000 25.32 -28.75 27.56
CA GLN A 1000 26.73 -28.54 27.94
C GLN A 1000 27.52 -28.25 26.65
N GLY A 1001 28.59 -27.46 26.52
CA GLY A 1001 29.42 -26.56 27.30
C GLY A 1001 30.58 -26.16 26.36
N LYS A 1002 30.98 -24.88 26.27
CA LYS A 1002 31.93 -24.38 25.25
C LYS A 1002 33.40 -24.58 25.63
N PRO A 1003 34.30 -24.82 24.65
CA PRO A 1003 35.71 -24.44 24.79
C PRO A 1003 36.34 -23.70 23.58
N GLY A 1004 37.02 -22.58 23.88
CA GLY A 1004 38.44 -22.27 23.56
C GLY A 1004 38.90 -21.93 22.11
N PRO A 1005 39.52 -20.76 21.86
CA PRO A 1005 39.94 -20.31 20.52
C PRO A 1005 41.33 -20.81 20.10
N ARG A 1006 41.58 -20.90 18.79
CA ARG A 1006 42.88 -21.26 18.20
C ARG A 1006 43.42 -20.12 17.32
N GLY A 1007 44.69 -19.79 17.52
CA GLY A 1007 45.39 -18.61 16.99
C GLY A 1007 45.98 -18.74 15.57
N GLU A 1008 46.64 -17.63 15.20
CA GLU A 1008 46.94 -17.08 13.86
C GLU A 1008 47.89 -17.89 12.96
N LYS A 1009 47.85 -17.58 11.66
CA LYS A 1009 48.86 -18.00 10.68
C LYS A 1009 49.26 -16.83 9.78
N GLY A 1010 50.57 -16.56 9.75
CA GLY A 1010 51.23 -15.46 9.04
C GLY A 1010 51.51 -15.68 7.55
N GLU A 1011 52.06 -14.62 6.96
CA GLU A 1011 52.23 -14.27 5.55
C GLU A 1011 53.12 -15.21 4.72
N LYS A 1012 52.98 -15.13 3.38
CA LYS A 1012 53.92 -15.69 2.41
C LYS A 1012 54.36 -14.62 1.40
N GLY A 1013 55.67 -14.37 1.37
CA GLY A 1013 56.36 -13.50 0.40
C GLY A 1013 56.78 -14.19 -0.91
N GLU A 1014 57.37 -13.36 -1.77
CA GLU A 1014 57.68 -13.44 -3.21
C GLU A 1014 58.82 -14.43 -3.63
N LEU A 1015 58.99 -14.70 -4.95
CA LEU A 1015 60.09 -14.16 -5.81
C LEU A 1015 60.36 -14.94 -7.16
N GLY A 1016 60.68 -14.19 -8.24
CA GLY A 1016 61.66 -14.51 -9.32
C GLY A 1016 61.11 -14.85 -10.73
N GLN A 1017 61.60 -14.41 -11.91
CA GLN A 1017 62.80 -13.70 -12.44
C GLN A 1017 62.46 -13.09 -13.85
N LYS A 1018 62.79 -11.82 -14.19
CA LYS A 1018 63.96 -11.24 -14.93
C LYS A 1018 64.25 -11.67 -16.39
N ILE A 1019 64.20 -10.71 -17.35
CA ILE A 1019 65.14 -10.53 -18.52
C ILE A 1019 65.30 -9.00 -18.82
N SER A 1020 66.40 -8.63 -19.46
CA SER A 1020 67.20 -7.39 -19.44
C SER A 1020 67.12 -6.51 -20.73
N GLN A 1021 67.34 -5.17 -20.63
CA GLN A 1021 68.33 -4.37 -21.42
C GLN A 1021 68.20 -2.82 -21.24
N LYS A 1022 69.35 -2.13 -21.31
CA LYS A 1022 69.71 -0.68 -21.16
C LYS A 1022 69.49 0.14 -22.48
N PRO A 1023 69.81 1.46 -22.64
CA PRO A 1023 70.51 2.46 -21.75
C PRO A 1023 69.88 3.89 -21.63
N ALA A 1024 70.54 4.74 -20.81
CA ALA A 1024 70.27 6.15 -20.36
C ALA A 1024 70.73 7.25 -21.38
N PRO A 1025 70.90 8.61 -21.11
CA PRO A 1025 71.11 9.40 -19.85
C PRO A 1025 70.31 10.78 -19.79
N VAL A 1026 70.36 11.72 -18.81
CA VAL A 1026 71.45 12.61 -18.28
C VAL A 1026 70.98 13.51 -17.07
N GLU A 1027 71.85 13.63 -16.05
CA GLU A 1027 72.27 14.69 -15.05
C GLU A 1027 71.35 15.67 -14.24
N GLU A 1028 71.38 15.51 -12.88
CA GLU A 1028 71.99 16.33 -11.77
C GLU A 1028 71.84 17.89 -11.65
N PRO A 1029 72.23 18.62 -10.53
CA PRO A 1029 72.63 18.26 -9.12
C PRO A 1029 72.16 19.20 -7.93
N VAL A 1030 72.27 18.70 -6.66
CA VAL A 1030 72.80 19.28 -5.36
C VAL A 1030 72.23 20.62 -4.79
N GLY A 1031 71.84 20.87 -3.52
CA GLY A 1031 72.28 20.59 -2.11
C GLY A 1031 72.48 21.96 -1.36
N PRO A 1032 72.80 22.14 -0.05
CA PRO A 1032 72.62 21.37 1.20
C PRO A 1032 72.03 22.29 2.37
N PRO A 1033 72.38 22.22 3.68
CA PRO A 1033 71.45 22.02 4.83
C PRO A 1033 71.33 23.20 5.85
N GLY A 1034 70.47 23.07 6.89
CA GLY A 1034 70.53 23.90 8.10
C GLY A 1034 69.53 23.55 9.23
N GLU A 1035 70.03 23.27 10.44
CA GLU A 1035 69.33 23.40 11.75
C GLU A 1035 69.78 24.74 12.41
N PRO A 1036 69.34 25.23 13.61
CA PRO A 1036 68.26 24.87 14.57
C PRO A 1036 67.46 26.08 15.17
N GLY A 1037 66.49 25.85 16.08
CA GLY A 1037 66.08 26.83 17.12
C GLY A 1037 64.71 26.63 17.82
N ILE A 1038 64.69 26.54 19.17
CA ILE A 1038 63.55 26.38 20.12
C ILE A 1038 63.43 27.69 20.96
N PRO A 1039 62.26 28.33 21.27
CA PRO A 1039 61.40 27.99 22.45
C PRO A 1039 59.92 28.53 22.59
N GLY A 1040 59.06 27.75 23.30
CA GLY A 1040 57.94 28.11 24.25
C GLY A 1040 56.67 28.85 23.75
N PRO A 1041 55.42 28.51 24.21
CA PRO A 1041 54.88 29.05 25.49
C PRO A 1041 53.76 28.20 26.22
N ARG A 1042 53.10 28.85 27.20
CA ARG A 1042 52.33 28.42 28.42
C ARG A 1042 50.79 28.31 28.24
N GLY A 1043 50.09 27.50 29.06
CA GLY A 1043 48.62 27.20 29.08
C GLY A 1043 47.70 28.21 29.83
N PRO A 1044 46.47 27.92 30.37
CA PRO A 1044 45.75 26.63 30.57
C PRO A 1044 44.18 26.74 30.32
N PRO A 1045 43.22 25.99 30.95
CA PRO A 1045 42.24 25.13 30.23
C PRO A 1045 40.73 25.23 30.63
N GLY A 1046 39.84 24.51 29.92
CA GLY A 1046 38.48 24.13 30.40
C GLY A 1046 37.46 23.81 29.28
N ALA A 1047 36.70 22.70 29.40
CA ALA A 1047 36.07 21.96 28.29
C ALA A 1047 34.53 21.86 28.31
N ARG A 1048 33.89 21.66 27.14
CA ARG A 1048 32.69 20.81 26.84
C ARG A 1048 32.31 20.97 25.35
N GLY A 1049 31.85 20.04 24.53
CA GLY A 1049 31.60 18.59 24.53
C GLY A 1049 31.39 18.17 23.05
N SER A 1050 31.39 16.88 22.72
CA SER A 1050 31.54 16.34 21.35
C SER A 1050 30.41 16.68 20.36
N GLN A 1051 30.78 17.14 19.16
CA GLN A 1051 29.94 17.16 17.96
C GLN A 1051 30.11 15.83 17.19
N GLY A 1052 28.98 15.20 16.82
CA GLY A 1052 28.93 13.88 16.18
C GLY A 1052 29.44 13.85 14.73
N ASN A 1053 29.80 12.65 14.29
CA ASN A 1053 30.42 12.37 12.98
C ASN A 1053 29.55 12.81 11.80
N VAL A 1054 30.15 13.56 10.86
CA VAL A 1054 29.59 13.80 9.52
C VAL A 1054 29.87 12.57 8.66
N GLY A 1055 28.82 11.94 8.13
CA GLY A 1055 28.93 10.76 7.26
C GLY A 1055 29.57 11.07 5.90
N PRO A 1056 30.16 10.06 5.23
CA PRO A 1056 30.88 10.24 3.98
C PRO A 1056 29.95 10.64 2.82
N ARG A 1057 30.46 11.52 1.96
CA ARG A 1057 29.81 11.98 0.72
C ARG A 1057 29.63 10.81 -0.25
N GLY A 1058 28.39 10.60 -0.72
CA GLY A 1058 28.05 9.54 -1.68
C GLY A 1058 28.81 9.66 -3.00
N ARG A 1059 29.13 8.50 -3.61
CA ARG A 1059 29.87 8.41 -4.88
C ARG A 1059 29.06 9.00 -6.05
N PRO A 1060 29.70 9.71 -7.01
CA PRO A 1060 29.05 10.16 -8.22
C PRO A 1060 28.48 8.99 -9.04
N GLY A 1061 27.27 9.15 -9.58
CA GLY A 1061 26.62 8.15 -10.44
C GLY A 1061 27.37 7.94 -11.76
N ARG A 1062 27.32 6.71 -12.29
CA ARG A 1062 27.97 6.33 -13.55
C ARG A 1062 27.31 7.04 -14.75
N PRO A 1063 28.07 7.41 -15.80
CA PRO A 1063 27.51 7.90 -17.05
C PRO A 1063 26.60 6.84 -17.70
N GLY A 1064 25.45 7.27 -18.24
CA GLY A 1064 24.53 6.41 -18.98
C GLY A 1064 25.13 5.92 -20.30
N TYR A 1065 24.70 4.73 -20.74
CA TYR A 1065 25.17 4.09 -21.96
C TYR A 1065 24.83 4.91 -23.22
N PRO A 1066 25.67 4.87 -24.28
CA PRO A 1066 25.35 5.44 -25.58
C PRO A 1066 24.08 4.80 -26.15
N GLY A 1067 23.14 5.61 -26.64
CA GLY A 1067 21.90 5.11 -27.26
C GLY A 1067 22.19 4.31 -28.52
N GLU A 1068 21.56 3.14 -28.63
CA GLU A 1068 21.60 2.32 -29.84
C GLU A 1068 20.97 3.06 -31.04
N GLN A 1069 21.60 2.92 -32.20
CA GLN A 1069 21.07 3.39 -33.48
C GLN A 1069 19.74 2.68 -33.77
N GLY A 1070 18.68 3.48 -33.95
CA GLY A 1070 17.34 2.98 -34.26
C GLY A 1070 17.31 2.26 -35.61
N THR A 1071 16.95 0.98 -35.57
CA THR A 1071 16.47 0.23 -36.73
C THR A 1071 14.94 0.35 -36.79
N ALA A 1072 14.41 0.43 -38.01
CA ALA A 1072 13.12 0.99 -38.36
C ALA A 1072 11.91 0.31 -37.70
N PHE A 1073 11.07 1.11 -37.02
CA PHE A 1073 9.69 0.75 -36.67
C PHE A 1073 8.76 1.08 -37.84
N SER A 1074 7.86 0.15 -38.16
CA SER A 1074 6.73 0.37 -39.05
C SER A 1074 5.76 1.38 -38.43
N VAL A 1075 5.30 2.33 -39.26
CA VAL A 1075 4.38 3.39 -38.88
C VAL A 1075 2.99 2.79 -38.57
N GLY A 1076 2.61 2.77 -37.30
CA GLY A 1076 1.26 2.44 -36.84
C GLY A 1076 0.40 3.70 -36.72
N TRP A 1077 -0.75 3.71 -37.38
CA TRP A 1077 -1.68 4.85 -37.42
C TRP A 1077 -2.49 4.93 -36.12
N PHE A 1078 -2.53 6.11 -35.48
CA PHE A 1078 -3.50 6.41 -34.44
C PHE A 1078 -4.66 7.22 -35.03
N CYS A 1079 -5.87 6.66 -34.98
CA CYS A 1079 -7.11 7.34 -35.34
C CYS A 1079 -8.02 7.39 -34.12
N LEU A 1080 -8.52 8.58 -33.78
CA LEU A 1080 -9.55 8.78 -32.75
C LEU A 1080 -10.83 9.27 -33.42
N THR A 1081 -11.96 8.69 -33.02
CA THR A 1081 -13.30 9.09 -33.47
C THR A 1081 -13.86 10.18 -32.57
N PHE A 1082 -14.20 11.33 -33.17
CA PHE A 1082 -15.01 12.37 -32.54
C PHE A 1082 -16.09 12.79 -33.55
N ASN A 1083 -17.37 12.71 -33.17
CA ASN A 1083 -18.51 13.08 -34.01
C ASN A 1083 -18.50 12.47 -35.42
N ASN A 1084 -18.47 11.13 -35.53
CA ASN A 1084 -18.62 10.39 -36.78
C ASN A 1084 -17.69 10.80 -37.94
N SER A 1085 -16.52 11.39 -37.63
CA SER A 1085 -15.48 11.63 -38.63
C SER A 1085 -14.12 11.16 -38.09
N LEU A 1086 -13.46 10.31 -38.88
CA LEU A 1086 -12.13 9.78 -38.59
C LEU A 1086 -11.08 10.83 -38.96
N LYS A 1087 -10.25 11.25 -38.01
CA LYS A 1087 -9.03 12.01 -38.31
C LYS A 1087 -7.84 11.24 -37.76
N CYS A 1088 -6.88 11.01 -38.65
CA CYS A 1088 -5.61 10.36 -38.32
C CYS A 1088 -4.51 11.39 -38.57
N LEU A 1089 -3.60 11.52 -37.62
CA LEU A 1089 -2.41 12.38 -37.72
C LEU A 1089 -1.17 11.47 -37.69
N SER A 1090 -0.19 11.84 -38.51
CA SER A 1090 1.08 11.13 -38.73
C SER A 1090 1.93 11.01 -37.49
#